data_AF-A0A9X1SRH8-F1
#
_entry.id   AF-A0A9X1SRH8-F1
#
_cell.length_a   1.000
_cell.length_b   1.000
_cell.length_c   1.000
_cell.angle_alpha   90.00
_cell.angle_beta   90.00
_cell.angle_gamma   90.00
#
_symmetry.space_group_name_H-M   'P 1'
#
loop_
_entity.id
_entity.type
_entity.pdbx_description
1 polymer ?
#
loop_
_entity_poly.entity_id
_entity_poly.type
_entity_poly.pdbx_seq_one_letter_code
_entity_poly.pdbx_strand_id
1 'polypeptide(L)'
;MSGTAAVQPWLHDLVTTLCAPTTALCEPSGQIRGLGAQGVSHCDIRVLSRALLRVDGEEPTLVGGGAVSAGVARFVSVSRATDDAARIARTRTVRAGWVEEEITLSSVAEKPISLLVTLELATDLARVEAFRSGRPTQDIKPAPAGSPDSAARVEWDGPGVQVTVSANGARREYPRPDDSRPTTAFPPSDSTPPSAFPSSASPPTPSPDTAPTPTASPLGSPPTATNQSQSIFLSWEVELPPHGTTSLTWNLSAHVDATAVTALHTNVSSSALDHTPTATAGDPRIPALLRASWSDLRALRMTPSDDPSAVFLAAGSPWYFTLFGRDSIWAARFLLPFGTALAEGTLRALATRQGTKTDIDTAEEPGKIPHEIRSTATEHGSGESAMSLPPLYYGTVDATPLWICLLHDSWRWGMPETVVVELLPALEAALGWMHDQGEGFLKYQDESGHGLANQCWKDSPDSVRFFDGTIAEGPVALCEVQGYAYEAAVRGAGLLDHFGRPGAAFWRDWADRLAERFRAEFWVTRADGLHLPALALDGSGRPVDSLTSNIGHLLGTGLLSAEESEHVAALLATPALSSGYGLRTMATTEGGYDPLSYHCGSVWAHDTAIAVHGLARSGLGSAAFGLIEGLLAAGADFGYRLPELYSGDPAGYTAQPIPYPSACRPQAWSAAAIGPIVQALAGLSAENGTLECLPPAGSPFGALEVSGLRFGPEELSVVVESGGRGRLSPPR
;
A
#
# COMPACT_ATOMS: atom_id res chain seq x y z
N MET A 1 -30.46 -13.93 24.06
CA MET A 1 -29.50 -13.06 23.35
C MET A 1 -29.26 -13.71 22.01
N SER A 2 -29.83 -13.18 20.94
CA SER A 2 -29.47 -13.61 19.58
C SER A 2 -28.00 -13.27 19.40
N GLY A 3 -27.14 -14.28 19.26
CA GLY A 3 -25.73 -14.07 19.00
C GLY A 3 -25.59 -13.34 17.67
N THR A 4 -25.34 -12.04 17.70
CA THR A 4 -24.90 -11.30 16.52
C THR A 4 -23.61 -11.96 16.04
N ALA A 5 -23.60 -12.45 14.81
CA ALA A 5 -22.39 -12.97 14.19
C ALA A 5 -21.28 -11.92 14.33
N ALA A 6 -20.09 -12.35 14.72
CA ALA A 6 -18.95 -11.44 14.83
C ALA A 6 -18.59 -10.94 13.42
N VAL A 7 -18.48 -9.61 13.25
CA VAL A 7 -18.22 -8.96 11.96
C VAL A 7 -16.84 -8.33 12.00
N GLN A 8 -16.17 -8.28 10.84
CA GLN A 8 -14.86 -7.66 10.72
C GLN A 8 -14.88 -6.20 11.21
N PRO A 9 -13.91 -5.80 12.06
CA PRO A 9 -13.87 -4.44 12.59
C PRO A 9 -13.56 -3.42 11.49
N TRP A 10 -14.08 -2.22 11.69
CA TRP A 10 -13.79 -1.08 10.84
C TRP A 10 -12.39 -0.51 11.11
N LEU A 11 -11.77 0.01 10.05
CA LEU A 11 -10.44 0.61 10.01
C LEU A 11 -10.44 2.09 9.65
N HIS A 12 -11.48 2.59 8.95
CA HIS A 12 -11.47 3.92 8.35
C HIS A 12 -11.21 5.08 9.32
N ASP A 13 -11.62 4.95 10.59
CA ASP A 13 -11.42 5.95 11.63
C ASP A 13 -10.09 5.81 12.40
N LEU A 14 -9.29 4.78 12.10
CA LEU A 14 -8.05 4.49 12.81
C LEU A 14 -6.86 5.18 12.17
N VAL A 15 -5.93 5.61 13.02
CA VAL A 15 -4.61 6.10 12.61
C VAL A 15 -3.65 4.91 12.54
N THR A 16 -3.23 4.57 11.32
CA THR A 16 -2.25 3.51 11.06
C THR A 16 -0.82 4.05 11.04
N THR A 17 0.04 3.47 11.88
CA THR A 17 1.50 3.67 11.86
C THR A 17 2.17 2.32 11.73
N LEU A 18 3.10 2.13 10.79
CA LEU A 18 3.68 0.82 10.51
C LEU A 18 5.14 0.85 10.06
N CYS A 19 5.77 -0.30 10.24
CA CYS A 19 6.96 -0.75 9.55
C CYS A 19 6.85 -2.28 9.54
N ALA A 20 6.48 -2.84 8.38
CA ALA A 20 6.15 -4.24 8.22
C ALA A 20 7.25 -5.14 8.79
N PRO A 21 6.89 -6.22 9.49
CA PRO A 21 5.52 -6.73 9.71
C PRO A 21 4.85 -6.16 10.98
N THR A 22 5.21 -4.94 11.41
CA THR A 22 4.66 -4.31 12.62
C THR A 22 3.73 -3.15 12.27
N THR A 23 2.56 -3.11 12.90
CA THR A 23 1.60 -2.01 12.75
C THR A 23 1.00 -1.63 14.09
N ALA A 24 0.74 -0.35 14.28
CA ALA A 24 0.04 0.22 15.42
C ALA A 24 -1.21 0.95 14.92
N LEU A 25 -2.37 0.49 15.38
CA LEU A 25 -3.69 1.02 15.09
C LEU A 25 -4.27 1.65 16.35
N CYS A 26 -4.63 2.93 16.25
CA CYS A 26 -5.16 3.70 17.37
C CYS A 26 -6.26 4.65 16.93
N GLU A 27 -7.04 5.14 17.89
CA GLU A 27 -8.00 6.22 17.65
C GLU A 27 -7.27 7.51 17.24
N PRO A 28 -7.98 8.52 16.68
CA PRO A 28 -7.41 9.83 16.38
C PRO A 28 -6.78 10.53 17.60
N SER A 29 -7.18 10.13 18.82
CA SER A 29 -6.61 10.59 20.09
C SER A 29 -5.21 10.01 20.39
N GLY A 30 -4.76 9.01 19.63
CA GLY A 30 -3.57 8.21 19.89
C GLY A 30 -3.77 7.10 20.92
N GLN A 31 -4.95 7.01 21.55
CA GLN A 31 -5.28 5.96 22.51
C GLN A 31 -5.51 4.61 21.82
N ILE A 32 -5.11 3.54 22.49
CA ILE A 32 -5.38 2.16 22.09
C ILE A 32 -6.22 1.52 23.20
N ARG A 33 -7.47 1.19 22.90
CA ARG A 33 -8.45 0.64 23.87
C ARG A 33 -8.64 -0.86 23.74
N GLY A 34 -8.17 -1.46 22.65
CA GLY A 34 -8.37 -2.88 22.33
C GLY A 34 -9.73 -3.17 21.70
N LEU A 35 -10.41 -2.14 21.17
CA LEU A 35 -11.67 -2.29 20.46
C LEU A 35 -11.41 -2.63 18.98
N GLY A 36 -12.08 -3.67 18.48
CA GLY A 36 -11.93 -4.11 17.09
C GLY A 36 -10.46 -4.38 16.71
N ALA A 37 -9.99 -3.69 15.67
CA ALA A 37 -8.63 -3.81 15.15
C ALA A 37 -7.57 -3.00 15.93
N GLN A 38 -7.95 -2.18 16.92
CA GLN A 38 -6.98 -1.39 17.67
C GLN A 38 -5.93 -2.29 18.34
N GLY A 39 -4.69 -1.83 18.36
CA GLY A 39 -3.57 -2.56 18.95
C GLY A 39 -2.25 -2.31 18.26
N VAL A 40 -1.20 -2.91 18.79
CA VAL A 40 0.05 -3.15 18.08
C VAL A 40 0.07 -4.60 17.64
N SER A 41 0.28 -4.86 16.36
CA SER A 41 0.41 -6.20 15.80
C SER A 41 1.78 -6.41 15.18
N HIS A 42 2.33 -7.60 15.33
CA HIS A 42 3.58 -8.06 14.74
C HIS A 42 3.42 -9.50 14.24
N CYS A 43 3.77 -9.79 12.98
CA CYS A 43 3.72 -11.16 12.41
C CYS A 43 2.39 -11.89 12.66
N ASP A 44 1.27 -11.21 12.40
CA ASP A 44 -0.11 -11.71 12.62
C ASP A 44 -0.54 -11.89 14.09
N ILE A 45 0.22 -11.38 15.07
CA ILE A 45 -0.15 -11.42 16.50
C ILE A 45 -0.37 -9.99 17.02
N ARG A 46 -1.46 -9.73 17.73
CA ARG A 46 -1.66 -8.49 18.49
C ARG A 46 -0.82 -8.54 19.77
N VAL A 47 0.37 -7.95 19.70
CA VAL A 47 1.37 -7.92 20.78
C VAL A 47 1.06 -6.87 21.85
N LEU A 48 0.17 -5.91 21.55
CA LEU A 48 -0.38 -4.98 22.53
C LEU A 48 -1.85 -4.71 22.19
N SER A 49 -2.76 -4.99 23.12
CA SER A 49 -4.20 -4.73 22.96
C SER A 49 -4.58 -3.35 23.50
N ARG A 50 -3.84 -2.80 24.48
CA ARG A 50 -4.18 -1.55 25.15
C ARG A 50 -2.96 -0.67 25.43
N ALA A 51 -3.12 0.64 25.23
CA ALA A 51 -2.22 1.71 25.63
C ALA A 51 -3.02 2.99 25.92
N LEU A 52 -3.38 3.20 27.19
CA LEU A 52 -4.17 4.36 27.64
C LEU A 52 -3.32 5.32 28.46
N LEU A 53 -3.09 6.52 27.93
CA LEU A 53 -2.42 7.61 28.64
C LEU A 53 -3.44 8.44 29.45
N ARG A 54 -3.14 8.67 30.73
CA ARG A 54 -3.88 9.59 31.60
C ARG A 54 -2.93 10.56 32.31
N VAL A 55 -3.43 11.76 32.60
CA VAL A 55 -2.76 12.79 33.41
C VAL A 55 -3.70 13.11 34.57
N ASP A 56 -3.23 12.92 35.80
CA ASP A 56 -4.02 13.06 37.03
C ASP A 56 -5.32 12.24 37.03
N GLY A 57 -5.27 11.05 36.42
CA GLY A 57 -6.41 10.13 36.29
C GLY A 57 -7.35 10.41 35.12
N GLU A 58 -7.21 11.57 34.46
CA GLU A 58 -8.05 11.97 33.32
C GLU A 58 -7.37 11.73 31.97
N GLU A 59 -8.16 11.42 30.94
CA GLU A 59 -7.62 11.35 29.58
C GLU A 59 -7.41 12.76 29.02
N PRO A 60 -6.23 13.06 28.44
CA PRO A 60 -6.01 14.35 27.79
C PRO A 60 -7.01 14.61 26.65
N THR A 61 -7.48 15.84 26.54
CA THR A 61 -8.39 16.24 25.45
C THR A 61 -7.61 16.46 24.17
N LEU A 62 -7.95 15.73 23.10
CA LEU A 62 -7.31 15.85 21.79
C LEU A 62 -7.48 17.27 21.22
N VAL A 63 -6.39 17.86 20.74
CA VAL A 63 -6.37 19.09 19.95
C VAL A 63 -6.21 18.77 18.46
N GLY A 64 -5.33 17.81 18.13
CA GLY A 64 -5.13 17.34 16.77
C GLY A 64 -3.98 16.34 16.67
N GLY A 65 -3.94 15.57 15.59
CA GLY A 65 -2.91 14.57 15.39
C GLY A 65 -3.19 13.64 14.22
N GLY A 66 -2.27 12.71 13.98
CA GLY A 66 -2.36 11.73 12.92
C GLY A 66 -1.00 11.18 12.52
N ALA A 67 -0.97 10.43 11.42
CA ALA A 67 0.27 9.97 10.81
C ALA A 67 1.07 11.16 10.23
N VAL A 68 2.36 11.22 10.55
CA VAL A 68 3.33 12.17 9.97
C VAL A 68 4.06 11.53 8.79
N SER A 69 4.35 10.23 8.93
CA SER A 69 4.86 9.34 7.88
C SER A 69 4.27 7.95 8.12
N ALA A 70 4.58 6.98 7.27
CA ALA A 70 4.13 5.61 7.48
C ALA A 70 4.51 5.06 8.86
N GLY A 71 5.75 5.30 9.31
CA GLY A 71 6.29 4.79 10.57
C GLY A 71 6.23 5.75 11.76
N VAL A 72 5.69 6.97 11.59
CA VAL A 72 5.62 7.96 12.67
C VAL A 72 4.26 8.62 12.73
N ALA A 73 3.66 8.69 13.92
CA ALA A 73 2.45 9.47 14.19
C ALA A 73 2.66 10.45 15.35
N ARG A 74 1.93 11.57 15.33
CA ARG A 74 1.99 12.57 16.39
C ARG A 74 0.60 12.99 16.82
N PHE A 75 0.38 13.06 18.13
CA PHE A 75 -0.89 13.45 18.74
C PHE A 75 -0.63 14.57 19.75
N VAL A 76 -1.43 15.62 19.70
CA VAL A 76 -1.34 16.78 20.60
C VAL A 76 -2.64 16.92 21.36
N SER A 77 -2.53 17.00 22.68
CA SER A 77 -3.64 17.12 23.60
C SER A 77 -3.34 18.12 24.73
N VAL A 78 -4.36 18.46 25.51
CA VAL A 78 -4.25 19.31 26.70
C VAL A 78 -4.85 18.61 27.92
N SER A 79 -4.30 18.87 29.11
CA SER A 79 -4.83 18.35 30.36
C SER A 79 -5.86 19.30 30.96
N ARG A 80 -7.13 18.86 31.01
CA ARG A 80 -8.22 19.60 31.66
C ARG A 80 -8.06 19.70 33.17
N ALA A 81 -7.42 18.71 33.79
CA ALA A 81 -7.04 18.73 35.20
C ALA A 81 -6.13 19.91 35.58
N THR A 82 -5.46 20.51 34.59
CA THR A 82 -4.58 21.68 34.76
C THR A 82 -5.18 23.00 34.29
N ASP A 83 -6.49 23.05 34.00
CA ASP A 83 -7.12 24.18 33.32
C ASP A 83 -6.42 24.51 31.98
N ASP A 84 -6.12 23.45 31.21
CA ASP A 84 -5.39 23.46 29.95
C ASP A 84 -3.93 23.98 30.02
N ALA A 85 -3.38 24.22 31.21
CA ALA A 85 -2.02 24.74 31.37
C ALA A 85 -0.92 23.75 30.94
N ALA A 86 -1.20 22.44 30.95
CA ALA A 86 -0.28 21.42 30.47
C ALA A 86 -0.70 20.91 29.07
N ARG A 87 0.19 21.11 28.10
CA ARG A 87 0.10 20.55 26.75
C ARG A 87 0.92 19.27 26.67
N ILE A 88 0.32 18.22 26.10
CA ILE A 88 0.90 16.88 25.95
C ILE A 88 1.06 16.58 24.46
N ALA A 89 2.26 16.25 24.02
CA ALA A 89 2.53 15.79 22.67
C ALA A 89 3.07 14.34 22.73
N ARG A 90 2.38 13.41 22.07
CA ARG A 90 2.79 12.00 21.93
C ARG A 90 3.34 11.80 20.53
N THR A 91 4.57 11.32 20.41
CA THR A 91 5.15 10.90 19.13
C THR A 91 5.38 9.41 19.16
N ARG A 92 4.67 8.66 18.32
CA ARG A 92 4.81 7.21 18.19
C ARG A 92 5.66 6.88 16.98
N THR A 93 6.69 6.07 17.17
CA THR A 93 7.56 5.55 16.10
C THR A 93 7.43 4.03 16.05
N VAL A 94 7.20 3.48 14.86
CA VAL A 94 7.10 2.04 14.61
C VAL A 94 8.26 1.58 13.74
N ARG A 95 8.93 0.51 14.17
CA ARG A 95 9.94 -0.26 13.43
C ARG A 95 9.55 -1.73 13.48
N ALA A 96 10.20 -2.55 12.67
CA ALA A 96 9.98 -4.00 12.73
C ALA A 96 10.27 -4.55 14.14
N GLY A 97 9.27 -5.19 14.76
CA GLY A 97 9.35 -5.75 16.11
C GLY A 97 9.45 -4.71 17.22
N TRP A 98 9.25 -3.42 16.93
CA TRP A 98 9.52 -2.37 17.91
C TRP A 98 8.59 -1.16 17.77
N VAL A 99 8.08 -0.68 18.90
CA VAL A 99 7.31 0.56 18.99
C VAL A 99 7.88 1.41 20.11
N GLU A 100 8.04 2.70 19.87
CA GLU A 100 8.40 3.67 20.91
C GLU A 100 7.41 4.81 20.90
N GLU A 101 7.15 5.34 22.09
CA GLU A 101 6.43 6.58 22.24
C GLU A 101 7.21 7.54 23.13
N GLU A 102 7.43 8.74 22.61
CA GLU A 102 7.86 9.88 23.41
C GLU A 102 6.64 10.73 23.78
N ILE A 103 6.48 11.01 25.08
CA ILE A 103 5.43 11.85 25.64
C ILE A 103 6.09 13.12 26.17
N THR A 104 5.92 14.22 25.45
CA THR A 104 6.42 15.54 25.82
C THR A 104 5.33 16.33 26.54
N LEU A 105 5.54 16.69 27.81
CA LEU A 105 4.69 17.60 28.56
C LEU A 105 5.31 19.00 28.56
N SER A 106 4.51 20.02 28.29
CA SER A 106 4.93 21.43 28.26
C SER A 106 3.94 22.28 29.05
N SER A 107 4.44 23.17 29.91
CA SER A 107 3.62 24.06 30.74
C SER A 107 3.57 25.46 30.14
N VAL A 108 2.41 26.11 30.21
CA VAL A 108 2.28 27.57 30.00
C VAL A 108 2.08 28.33 31.32
N ALA A 109 2.10 27.63 32.46
CA ALA A 109 1.89 28.23 33.76
C ALA A 109 3.13 28.97 34.27
N GLU A 110 2.89 30.01 35.07
CA GLU A 110 3.94 30.79 35.76
C GLU A 110 4.49 30.07 37.01
N LYS A 111 3.85 28.98 37.44
CA LYS A 111 4.24 28.18 38.60
C LYS A 111 4.46 26.73 38.19
N PRO A 112 5.34 25.99 38.90
CA PRO A 112 5.50 24.56 38.65
C PRO A 112 4.17 23.82 38.85
N ILE A 113 3.93 22.81 38.01
CA ILE A 113 2.75 21.94 38.10
C ILE A 113 3.25 20.52 38.41
N SER A 114 2.71 19.92 39.46
CA SER A 114 2.94 18.49 39.74
C SER A 114 1.83 17.67 39.08
N LEU A 115 2.23 16.71 38.26
CA LEU A 115 1.35 15.85 37.48
C LEU A 115 1.68 14.38 37.76
N LEU A 116 0.67 13.55 37.85
CA LEU A 116 0.82 12.10 37.77
C LEU A 116 0.46 11.65 36.36
N VAL A 117 1.46 11.21 35.60
CA VAL A 117 1.26 10.62 34.27
C VAL A 117 1.20 9.11 34.41
N THR A 118 0.13 8.49 33.95
CA THR A 118 -0.03 7.03 33.97
C THR A 118 -0.27 6.47 32.58
N LEU A 119 0.38 5.37 32.25
CA LEU A 119 0.14 4.60 31.03
C LEU A 119 -0.31 3.18 31.40
N GLU A 120 -1.55 2.85 31.05
CA GLU A 120 -2.10 1.50 31.17
C GLU A 120 -1.78 0.68 29.91
N LEU A 121 -1.15 -0.47 30.09
CA LEU A 121 -0.78 -1.40 29.03
C LEU A 121 -1.39 -2.78 29.26
N ALA A 122 -1.90 -3.40 28.20
CA ALA A 122 -2.38 -4.78 28.22
C ALA A 122 -2.09 -5.47 26.88
N THR A 123 -2.07 -6.79 26.90
CA THR A 123 -1.95 -7.61 25.69
C THR A 123 -2.85 -8.83 25.80
N ASP A 124 -3.34 -9.31 24.67
CA ASP A 124 -4.10 -10.56 24.55
C ASP A 124 -3.35 -11.63 23.74
N LEU A 125 -2.23 -11.26 23.11
CA LEU A 125 -1.46 -12.11 22.18
C LEU A 125 -2.35 -12.81 21.15
N ALA A 126 -3.47 -12.17 20.78
CA ALA A 126 -4.45 -12.76 19.89
C ALA A 126 -3.91 -12.78 18.46
N ARG A 127 -4.12 -13.88 17.75
CA ARG A 127 -3.81 -13.95 16.33
C ARG A 127 -4.79 -13.12 15.50
N VAL A 128 -4.33 -12.68 14.33
CA VAL A 128 -5.07 -11.80 13.41
C VAL A 128 -6.45 -12.36 13.08
N GLU A 129 -6.60 -13.66 12.91
CA GLU A 129 -7.87 -14.30 12.55
C GLU A 129 -8.93 -14.11 13.65
N ALA A 130 -8.51 -14.08 14.92
CA ALA A 130 -9.42 -13.92 16.05
C ALA A 130 -10.01 -12.50 16.12
N PHE A 131 -9.17 -11.45 16.08
CA PHE A 131 -9.68 -10.08 16.20
C PHE A 131 -10.14 -9.49 14.86
N ARG A 132 -9.65 -9.98 13.72
CA ARG A 132 -10.18 -9.64 12.38
C ARG A 132 -11.60 -10.15 12.18
N SER A 133 -11.97 -11.30 12.77
CA SER A 133 -13.36 -11.78 12.71
C SER A 133 -14.29 -11.09 13.71
N GLY A 134 -13.79 -10.11 14.48
CA GLY A 134 -14.56 -9.42 15.51
C GLY A 134 -14.86 -10.27 16.75
N ARG A 135 -14.22 -11.43 16.89
CA ARG A 135 -14.42 -12.29 18.07
C ARG A 135 -13.79 -11.62 19.29
N PRO A 136 -14.45 -11.65 20.46
CA PRO A 136 -13.86 -11.16 21.70
C PRO A 136 -12.57 -11.92 22.02
N THR A 137 -11.54 -11.18 22.42
CA THR A 137 -10.28 -11.72 22.95
C THR A 137 -10.17 -11.35 24.43
N GLN A 138 -9.26 -12.01 25.16
CA GLN A 138 -9.05 -11.76 26.57
C GLN A 138 -7.59 -11.40 26.83
N ASP A 139 -7.38 -10.30 27.55
CA ASP A 139 -6.05 -9.88 27.97
C ASP A 139 -5.40 -10.95 28.88
N ILE A 140 -4.09 -11.10 28.82
CA ILE A 140 -3.33 -12.07 29.62
C ILE A 140 -2.52 -11.40 30.72
N LYS A 141 -2.23 -12.16 31.77
CA LYS A 141 -1.50 -11.63 32.93
C LYS A 141 -0.02 -11.41 32.57
N PRO A 142 0.56 -10.23 32.88
CA PRO A 142 2.00 -10.00 32.72
C PRO A 142 2.85 -10.83 33.69
N ALA A 143 4.10 -11.07 33.31
CA ALA A 143 5.13 -11.52 34.26
C ALA A 143 5.30 -10.48 35.38
N PRO A 144 5.81 -10.86 36.57
CA PRO A 144 6.08 -9.91 37.63
C PRO A 144 6.98 -8.77 37.13
N ALA A 145 6.55 -7.52 37.32
CA ALA A 145 7.31 -6.36 36.89
C ALA A 145 8.69 -6.34 37.57
N GLY A 146 9.74 -6.18 36.77
CA GLY A 146 11.10 -5.95 37.27
C GLY A 146 11.42 -4.45 37.29
N SER A 147 12.15 -4.00 38.30
CA SER A 147 12.72 -2.64 38.35
C SER A 147 14.23 -2.73 38.44
N PRO A 148 14.95 -2.97 37.33
CA PRO A 148 16.38 -2.69 37.29
C PRO A 148 16.64 -1.21 37.60
N ASP A 149 17.79 -0.88 38.18
CA ASP A 149 18.12 0.45 38.76
C ASP A 149 17.95 1.67 37.82
N SER A 150 17.67 1.48 36.52
CA SER A 150 17.58 2.55 35.51
C SER A 150 16.29 2.59 34.66
N ALA A 151 15.43 1.57 34.70
CA ALA A 151 14.21 1.51 33.89
C ALA A 151 13.16 0.56 34.50
N ALA A 152 11.88 0.83 34.27
CA ALA A 152 10.84 -0.17 34.50
C ALA A 152 10.82 -1.17 33.34
N ARG A 153 10.75 -2.47 33.62
CA ARG A 153 10.66 -3.52 32.59
C ARG A 153 9.56 -4.53 32.93
N VAL A 154 8.73 -4.85 31.94
CA VAL A 154 7.71 -5.89 32.06
C VAL A 154 7.66 -6.74 30.81
N GLU A 155 7.26 -7.99 30.98
CA GLU A 155 7.25 -8.99 29.92
C GLU A 155 5.91 -9.74 29.88
N TRP A 156 5.50 -10.08 28.67
CA TRP A 156 4.51 -11.12 28.41
C TRP A 156 5.16 -12.21 27.56
N ASP A 157 4.87 -13.45 27.92
CA ASP A 157 5.36 -14.63 27.24
C ASP A 157 4.14 -15.47 26.84
N GLY A 158 4.12 -15.91 25.59
CA GLY A 158 3.12 -16.81 25.04
C GLY A 158 3.77 -17.79 24.07
N PRO A 159 3.03 -18.81 23.59
CA PRO A 159 3.58 -19.79 22.66
C PRO A 159 4.16 -19.13 21.40
N GLY A 160 5.49 -19.16 21.28
CA GLY A 160 6.24 -18.60 20.15
C GLY A 160 6.19 -17.08 20.03
N VAL A 161 5.87 -16.35 21.11
CA VAL A 161 5.87 -14.90 21.13
C VAL A 161 6.36 -14.37 22.48
N GLN A 162 7.28 -13.40 22.42
CA GLN A 162 7.78 -12.67 23.58
C GLN A 162 7.58 -11.18 23.36
N VAL A 163 6.96 -10.51 24.33
CA VAL A 163 6.76 -9.06 24.32
C VAL A 163 7.43 -8.47 25.54
N THR A 164 8.34 -7.53 25.34
CA THR A 164 8.98 -6.76 26.41
C THR A 164 8.58 -5.31 26.30
N VAL A 165 8.16 -4.71 27.39
CA VAL A 165 7.97 -3.26 27.53
C VAL A 165 9.02 -2.71 28.46
N SER A 166 9.63 -1.57 28.09
CA SER A 166 10.51 -0.82 28.97
C SER A 166 10.18 0.67 28.98
N ALA A 167 10.45 1.33 30.10
CA ALA A 167 10.19 2.75 30.28
C ALA A 167 11.25 3.44 31.14
N ASN A 168 11.68 4.62 30.68
CA ASN A 168 12.76 5.39 31.28
C ASN A 168 12.22 6.48 32.21
N GLY A 169 13.09 6.98 33.10
CA GLY A 169 12.79 8.12 33.95
C GLY A 169 12.56 9.43 33.17
N ALA A 170 11.91 10.39 33.82
CA ALA A 170 11.56 11.66 33.19
C ALA A 170 12.81 12.49 32.86
N ARG A 171 12.90 13.02 31.63
CA ARG A 171 13.98 13.90 31.18
C ARG A 171 13.49 15.35 31.12
N ARG A 172 14.04 16.21 31.97
CA ARG A 172 13.72 17.66 31.99
C ARG A 172 14.55 18.42 30.97
N GLU A 173 13.89 19.24 30.16
CA GLU A 173 14.51 20.21 29.27
C GLU A 173 14.19 21.62 29.74
N TYR A 174 15.24 22.43 29.93
CA TYR A 174 15.10 23.84 30.30
C TYR A 174 15.07 24.70 29.03
N PRO A 175 14.23 25.74 28.95
CA PRO A 175 14.29 26.72 27.87
C PRO A 175 15.69 27.33 27.78
N ARG A 176 16.19 27.57 26.56
CA ARG A 176 17.40 28.38 26.37
C ARG A 176 17.12 29.81 26.86
N PRO A 177 18.05 30.50 27.54
CA PRO A 177 17.83 31.86 28.05
C PRO A 177 17.58 32.96 27.00
N ASP A 178 17.37 32.66 25.71
CA ASP A 178 17.31 33.67 24.63
C ASP A 178 16.14 33.50 23.63
N ASP A 179 15.16 32.62 23.91
CA ASP A 179 13.92 32.58 23.11
C ASP A 179 12.97 33.70 23.60
N SER A 180 13.35 34.94 23.30
CA SER A 180 12.39 36.06 23.32
C SER A 180 11.40 35.87 22.16
N ARG A 181 10.11 35.95 22.50
CA ARG A 181 8.92 35.79 21.64
C ARG A 181 9.16 36.09 20.15
N PRO A 182 8.76 35.22 19.19
CA PRO A 182 8.64 35.65 17.81
C PRO A 182 7.53 36.70 17.74
N THR A 183 7.91 37.95 17.46
CA THR A 183 6.98 39.00 17.09
C THR A 183 6.51 38.71 15.66
N THR A 184 5.32 38.14 15.53
CA THR A 184 4.65 37.98 14.23
C THR A 184 4.11 39.32 13.74
N ALA A 185 5.00 40.17 13.21
CA ALA A 185 4.58 41.23 12.31
C ALA A 185 4.45 40.65 10.91
N PHE A 186 3.21 40.45 10.45
CA PHE A 186 2.93 40.21 9.03
C PHE A 186 3.38 41.43 8.22
N PRO A 187 4.17 41.29 7.15
CA PRO A 187 4.40 42.40 6.23
C PRO A 187 3.12 42.64 5.41
N PRO A 188 2.75 43.90 5.12
CA PRO A 188 1.58 44.19 4.30
C PRO A 188 1.85 43.74 2.85
N SER A 189 0.80 43.22 2.23
CA SER A 189 0.73 42.92 0.81
C SER A 189 0.83 44.21 0.00
N ASP A 190 1.83 44.32 -0.87
CA ASP A 190 1.76 45.31 -1.95
C ASP A 190 2.22 44.73 -3.28
N SER A 191 1.38 45.01 -4.26
CA SER A 191 1.38 44.53 -5.64
C SER A 191 2.06 45.54 -6.56
N THR A 192 3.17 45.18 -7.23
CA THR A 192 3.54 45.57 -8.62
C THR A 192 4.95 45.06 -9.03
N PRO A 193 5.20 44.66 -10.31
CA PRO A 193 6.52 44.32 -10.86
C PRO A 193 7.11 45.52 -11.66
N PRO A 194 8.26 45.47 -12.39
CA PRO A 194 9.36 44.49 -12.53
C PRO A 194 10.81 45.08 -12.44
N SER A 195 11.86 44.24 -12.52
CA SER A 195 12.95 44.29 -13.53
C SER A 195 14.38 43.99 -13.04
N ALA A 196 15.12 43.34 -13.95
CA ALA A 196 16.57 43.31 -14.15
C ALA A 196 17.47 42.50 -13.20
N PHE A 197 18.04 41.41 -13.76
CA PHE A 197 19.29 40.76 -13.31
C PHE A 197 20.50 41.72 -13.44
N PRO A 198 21.56 41.54 -12.64
CA PRO A 198 22.68 40.74 -13.15
C PRO A 198 23.37 39.80 -12.13
N SER A 199 23.77 38.63 -12.66
CA SER A 199 25.00 37.83 -12.45
C SER A 199 25.83 37.89 -11.15
N SER A 200 26.22 36.66 -10.75
CA SER A 200 27.46 36.21 -10.09
C SER A 200 27.71 36.58 -8.62
N ALA A 201 27.44 35.62 -7.73
CA ALA A 201 28.37 35.14 -6.71
C ALA A 201 27.82 33.83 -6.10
N SER A 202 28.63 32.77 -6.10
CA SER A 202 28.32 31.54 -5.37
C SER A 202 28.18 31.84 -3.87
N PRO A 203 27.15 31.34 -3.17
CA PRO A 203 27.14 31.39 -1.72
C PRO A 203 28.23 30.45 -1.17
N PRO A 204 28.94 30.82 -0.09
CA PRO A 204 29.96 29.96 0.50
C PRO A 204 29.29 28.72 1.11
N THR A 205 29.92 27.58 0.87
CA THR A 205 29.67 26.31 1.55
C THR A 205 29.81 26.50 3.06
N PRO A 206 28.80 26.20 3.90
CA PRO A 206 29.01 26.18 5.33
C PRO A 206 29.90 24.98 5.67
N SER A 207 31.06 25.27 6.27
CA SER A 207 31.88 24.27 6.94
C SER A 207 31.13 23.73 8.17
N PRO A 208 31.39 22.49 8.60
CA PRO A 208 30.67 21.85 9.70
C PRO A 208 31.17 22.40 11.03
N ASP A 209 30.74 23.61 11.39
CA ASP A 209 30.91 24.11 12.75
C ASP A 209 29.86 23.45 13.64
N THR A 210 30.37 22.65 14.58
CA THR A 210 29.69 22.06 15.74
C THR A 210 28.69 23.03 16.37
N ALA A 211 27.41 22.84 16.07
CA ALA A 211 26.35 23.32 16.95
C ALA A 211 26.51 22.60 18.31
N PRO A 212 26.46 23.30 19.45
CA PRO A 212 26.52 22.63 20.74
C PRO A 212 25.28 21.75 20.90
N THR A 213 25.52 20.44 21.01
CA THR A 213 24.52 19.45 21.40
C THR A 213 23.84 19.93 22.69
N PRO A 214 22.50 19.93 22.79
CA PRO A 214 21.85 20.27 24.05
C PRO A 214 22.37 19.33 25.15
N THR A 215 22.98 19.89 26.20
CA THR A 215 23.36 19.13 27.39
C THR A 215 22.10 18.59 28.03
N ALA A 216 21.82 17.30 27.78
CA ALA A 216 20.74 16.57 28.42
C ALA A 216 20.95 16.58 29.95
N SER A 217 19.93 17.00 30.69
CA SER A 217 19.84 16.74 32.13
C SER A 217 19.88 15.21 32.38
N PRO A 218 20.44 14.74 33.50
CA PRO A 218 20.35 13.33 33.87
C PRO A 218 18.88 12.88 33.95
N LEU A 219 18.62 11.64 33.55
CA LEU A 219 17.30 11.01 33.67
C LEU A 219 16.86 11.05 35.14
N GLY A 220 15.61 11.43 35.38
CA GLY A 220 14.98 11.30 36.69
C GLY A 220 14.80 9.83 37.10
N SER A 221 14.20 9.59 38.27
CA SER A 221 13.87 8.23 38.71
C SER A 221 13.01 7.50 37.66
N PRO A 222 13.23 6.19 37.44
CA PRO A 222 12.39 5.40 36.55
C PRO A 222 10.93 5.40 37.03
N PRO A 223 9.95 5.20 36.13
CA PRO A 223 8.55 5.09 36.53
C PRO A 223 8.34 3.89 37.43
N THR A 224 7.31 3.97 38.27
CA THR A 224 6.85 2.79 39.00
C THR A 224 6.02 1.92 38.05
N ALA A 225 6.35 0.63 37.95
CA ALA A 225 5.54 -0.37 37.25
C ALA A 225 4.75 -1.21 38.26
N THR A 226 3.43 -1.25 38.10
CA THR A 226 2.56 -2.10 38.93
C THR A 226 1.68 -2.98 38.07
N ASN A 227 1.52 -4.24 38.47
CA ASN A 227 0.62 -5.19 37.82
C ASN A 227 -0.74 -5.12 38.53
N GLN A 228 -1.82 -4.88 37.77
CA GLN A 228 -3.19 -4.92 38.27
C GLN A 228 -4.03 -5.81 37.35
N SER A 229 -4.46 -6.95 37.86
CA SER A 229 -5.21 -7.95 37.08
C SER A 229 -4.45 -8.39 35.82
N GLN A 230 -4.90 -7.99 34.63
CA GLN A 230 -4.36 -8.32 33.30
C GLN A 230 -3.61 -7.14 32.66
N SER A 231 -3.43 -6.04 33.41
CA SER A 231 -2.80 -4.81 32.90
C SER A 231 -1.60 -4.39 33.74
N ILE A 232 -0.76 -3.58 33.13
CA ILE A 232 0.40 -2.93 33.75
C ILE A 232 0.13 -1.43 33.77
N PHE A 233 0.47 -0.80 34.88
CA PHE A 233 0.46 0.65 35.01
C PHE A 233 1.89 1.15 35.18
N LEU A 234 2.36 1.93 34.20
CA LEU A 234 3.58 2.74 34.31
C LEU A 234 3.20 4.12 34.82
N SER A 235 3.81 4.55 35.93
CA SER A 235 3.48 5.83 36.58
C SER A 235 4.70 6.72 36.75
N TRP A 236 4.62 7.95 36.26
CA TRP A 236 5.63 9.00 36.42
C TRP A 236 5.05 10.13 37.27
N GLU A 237 5.73 10.47 38.37
CA GLU A 237 5.52 11.74 39.06
C GLU A 237 6.35 12.81 38.35
N VAL A 238 5.67 13.76 37.72
CA VAL A 238 6.28 14.80 36.90
C VAL A 238 6.06 16.16 37.55
N GLU A 239 7.14 16.78 37.99
CA GLU A 239 7.13 18.21 38.29
C GLU A 239 7.53 18.97 37.02
N LEU A 240 6.56 19.64 36.43
CA LEU A 240 6.70 20.40 35.20
C LEU A 240 7.09 21.85 35.54
N PRO A 241 8.24 22.37 35.09
CA PRO A 241 8.66 23.73 35.41
C PRO A 241 7.74 24.78 34.78
N PRO A 242 7.71 26.02 35.31
CA PRO A 242 7.10 27.15 34.62
C PRO A 242 7.69 27.31 33.22
N HIS A 243 6.84 27.36 32.20
CA HIS A 243 7.27 27.44 30.78
C HIS A 243 8.25 26.32 30.35
N GLY A 244 8.36 25.25 31.14
CA GLY A 244 9.31 24.17 30.97
C GLY A 244 8.73 22.98 30.22
N THR A 245 9.63 22.08 29.82
CA THR A 245 9.27 20.84 29.12
C THR A 245 9.88 19.63 29.80
N THR A 246 9.12 18.55 29.86
CA THR A 246 9.58 17.25 30.35
C THR A 246 9.18 16.17 29.35
N SER A 247 10.12 15.32 28.93
CA SER A 247 9.84 14.16 28.07
C SER A 247 9.89 12.86 28.87
N LEU A 248 8.94 11.97 28.57
CA LEU A 248 8.86 10.59 29.05
C LEU A 248 8.97 9.66 27.84
N THR A 249 9.56 8.48 28.01
CA THR A 249 9.69 7.52 26.91
C THR A 249 9.36 6.11 27.40
N TRP A 250 8.59 5.39 26.60
CA TRP A 250 8.41 3.96 26.73
C TRP A 250 8.57 3.29 25.36
N ASN A 251 8.97 2.02 25.38
CA ASN A 251 9.07 1.20 24.19
C ASN A 251 8.52 -0.20 24.44
N LEU A 252 8.12 -0.84 23.34
CA LEU A 252 7.74 -2.23 23.23
C LEU A 252 8.64 -2.89 22.20
N SER A 253 9.20 -4.04 22.54
CA SER A 253 9.85 -4.95 21.60
C SER A 253 9.11 -6.28 21.58
N ALA A 254 8.80 -6.77 20.38
CA ALA A 254 8.17 -8.06 20.16
C ALA A 254 9.07 -8.97 19.35
N HIS A 255 9.14 -10.23 19.77
CA HIS A 255 9.76 -11.32 19.03
C HIS A 255 8.70 -12.39 18.81
N VAL A 256 8.58 -12.88 17.57
CA VAL A 256 7.70 -13.99 17.20
C VAL A 256 8.55 -15.03 16.49
N ASP A 257 8.35 -16.30 16.83
CA ASP A 257 9.05 -17.43 16.22
C ASP A 257 8.82 -17.47 14.70
N ALA A 258 9.71 -18.17 14.00
CA ALA A 258 9.85 -18.17 12.54
C ALA A 258 8.54 -18.05 11.75
N THR A 259 8.47 -17.04 10.90
CA THR A 259 7.37 -16.76 9.97
C THR A 259 7.75 -17.12 8.54
N ALA A 260 6.78 -17.18 7.61
CA ALA A 260 7.06 -17.41 6.18
C ALA A 260 7.78 -16.22 5.51
N VAL A 261 7.56 -15.02 6.04
CA VAL A 261 8.13 -13.76 5.59
C VAL A 261 8.58 -12.94 6.79
N THR A 262 9.64 -12.15 6.66
CA THR A 262 10.20 -11.34 7.74
C THR A 262 10.35 -9.88 7.33
N ALA A 263 10.68 -9.05 8.32
CA ALA A 263 11.13 -7.69 8.06
C ALA A 263 12.41 -7.68 7.24
N LEU A 264 12.62 -6.62 6.47
CA LEU A 264 13.90 -6.36 5.83
C LEU A 264 15.02 -6.30 6.89
N HIS A 265 15.98 -7.22 6.80
CA HIS A 265 17.14 -7.22 7.68
C HIS A 265 18.06 -6.04 7.35
N THR A 266 18.45 -5.26 8.36
CA THR A 266 19.32 -4.07 8.22
C THR A 266 20.69 -4.35 7.57
N ASN A 267 21.11 -5.62 7.55
CA ASN A 267 22.39 -6.05 7.01
C ASN A 267 22.29 -6.53 5.56
N VAL A 268 21.07 -6.57 5.00
CA VAL A 268 20.85 -6.84 3.58
C VAL A 268 20.96 -5.51 2.84
N SER A 269 21.99 -5.38 2.01
CA SER A 269 22.06 -4.29 1.05
C SER A 269 21.05 -4.58 -0.06
N SER A 270 19.91 -3.88 -0.07
CA SER A 270 18.96 -3.92 -1.18
C SER A 270 18.75 -2.51 -1.71
N SER A 271 19.00 -2.25 -2.99
CA SER A 271 18.70 -0.94 -3.59
C SER A 271 17.19 -0.65 -3.74
N ALA A 272 16.34 -1.63 -3.40
CA ALA A 272 14.88 -1.56 -3.50
C ALA A 272 14.29 -0.44 -2.61
N LEU A 273 13.89 0.66 -3.27
CA LEU A 273 13.32 1.87 -2.66
C LEU A 273 14.27 2.64 -1.71
N ASP A 274 15.58 2.43 -1.81
CA ASP A 274 16.55 3.09 -0.93
C ASP A 274 16.78 4.57 -1.26
N HIS A 275 16.71 4.96 -2.53
CA HIS A 275 16.69 6.36 -2.95
C HIS A 275 15.30 6.96 -2.72
N THR A 276 15.22 8.25 -2.44
CA THR A 276 13.93 8.95 -2.29
C THR A 276 13.72 9.82 -3.52
N PRO A 277 12.77 9.50 -4.42
CA PRO A 277 12.47 10.38 -5.52
C PRO A 277 11.91 11.69 -4.99
N THR A 278 12.20 12.78 -5.71
CA THR A 278 11.67 14.11 -5.39
C THR A 278 10.91 14.64 -6.59
N ALA A 279 9.91 15.47 -6.33
CA ALA A 279 9.15 16.11 -7.40
C ALA A 279 8.85 17.57 -7.08
N THR A 280 8.83 18.40 -8.11
CA THR A 280 8.16 19.69 -8.12
C THR A 280 7.15 19.68 -9.25
N ALA A 281 5.97 20.27 -9.02
CA ALA A 281 4.92 20.29 -10.02
C ALA A 281 4.07 21.55 -9.90
N GLY A 282 3.45 21.97 -11.01
CA GLY A 282 2.44 23.03 -11.01
C GLY A 282 1.24 22.68 -10.14
N ASP A 283 0.86 21.41 -10.12
CA ASP A 283 -0.09 20.86 -9.15
C ASP A 283 0.64 20.35 -7.88
N PRO A 284 0.43 20.98 -6.71
CA PRO A 284 1.11 20.60 -5.47
C PRO A 284 0.69 19.23 -4.91
N ARG A 285 -0.41 18.63 -5.41
CA ARG A 285 -0.88 17.32 -4.97
C ARG A 285 0.04 16.19 -5.44
N ILE A 286 0.65 16.33 -6.62
CA ILE A 286 1.60 15.33 -7.18
C ILE A 286 2.79 15.08 -6.24
N PRO A 287 3.58 16.11 -5.84
CA PRO A 287 4.71 15.89 -4.94
C PRO A 287 4.27 15.49 -3.53
N ALA A 288 3.06 15.86 -3.08
CA ALA A 288 2.51 15.39 -1.81
C ALA A 288 2.19 13.88 -1.85
N LEU A 289 1.53 13.42 -2.91
CA LEU A 289 1.25 12.02 -3.15
C LEU A 289 2.54 11.20 -3.27
N LEU A 290 3.52 11.66 -4.04
CA LEU A 290 4.81 10.97 -4.18
C LEU A 290 5.51 10.75 -2.84
N ARG A 291 5.57 11.78 -1.98
CA ARG A 291 6.22 11.65 -0.66
C ARG A 291 5.49 10.65 0.24
N ALA A 292 4.16 10.70 0.28
CA ALA A 292 3.36 9.80 1.12
C ALA A 292 3.42 8.36 0.60
N SER A 293 3.21 8.15 -0.70
CA SER A 293 3.38 6.85 -1.37
C SER A 293 4.75 6.24 -1.08
N TRP A 294 5.83 7.00 -1.24
CA TRP A 294 7.18 6.48 -0.99
C TRP A 294 7.42 6.11 0.47
N SER A 295 6.85 6.89 1.40
CA SER A 295 6.89 6.55 2.83
C SER A 295 6.15 5.24 3.12
N ASP A 296 4.97 5.03 2.53
CA ASP A 296 4.18 3.82 2.73
C ASP A 296 4.84 2.59 2.09
N LEU A 297 5.31 2.70 0.84
CA LEU A 297 6.00 1.63 0.12
C LEU A 297 7.26 1.16 0.88
N ARG A 298 8.07 2.09 1.39
CA ARG A 298 9.25 1.74 2.20
C ARG A 298 8.91 1.00 3.48
N ALA A 299 7.81 1.37 4.12
CA ALA A 299 7.34 0.74 5.35
C ALA A 299 6.71 -0.63 5.09
N LEU A 300 6.32 -0.95 3.86
CA LEU A 300 5.74 -2.25 3.47
C LEU A 300 6.78 -3.26 2.95
N ARG A 301 8.07 -2.90 2.88
CA ARG A 301 9.12 -3.82 2.41
C ARG A 301 9.26 -5.03 3.34
N MET A 302 9.31 -6.22 2.74
CA MET A 302 9.51 -7.50 3.41
C MET A 302 10.38 -8.42 2.56
N THR A 303 10.83 -9.51 3.16
CA THR A 303 11.62 -10.54 2.49
C THR A 303 11.10 -11.93 2.83
N PRO A 304 11.18 -12.92 1.93
CA PRO A 304 10.98 -14.31 2.27
C PRO A 304 11.99 -14.76 3.33
N SER A 305 11.57 -15.63 4.25
CA SER A 305 12.47 -16.11 5.32
C SER A 305 13.61 -16.99 4.79
N ASP A 306 13.41 -17.63 3.65
CA ASP A 306 14.36 -18.52 2.97
C ASP A 306 15.28 -17.79 1.97
N ASP A 307 14.92 -16.57 1.54
CA ASP A 307 15.75 -15.71 0.70
C ASP A 307 15.65 -14.23 1.12
N PRO A 308 16.46 -13.81 2.10
CA PRO A 308 16.48 -12.42 2.57
C PRO A 308 16.89 -11.39 1.52
N SER A 309 17.41 -11.80 0.36
CA SER A 309 17.80 -10.88 -0.71
C SER A 309 16.63 -10.50 -1.63
N ALA A 310 15.58 -11.32 -1.66
CA ALA A 310 14.42 -11.15 -2.53
C ALA A 310 13.38 -10.19 -1.91
N VAL A 311 13.71 -8.89 -1.89
CA VAL A 311 12.82 -7.86 -1.34
C VAL A 311 11.54 -7.71 -2.18
N PHE A 312 10.39 -7.75 -1.52
CA PHE A 312 9.08 -7.48 -2.11
C PHE A 312 8.28 -6.53 -1.21
N LEU A 313 7.07 -6.15 -1.64
CA LEU A 313 6.14 -5.35 -0.84
C LEU A 313 5.02 -6.21 -0.26
N ALA A 314 4.81 -6.14 1.06
CA ALA A 314 3.58 -6.63 1.66
C ALA A 314 2.35 -5.99 1.04
N ALA A 315 1.28 -6.76 0.84
CA ALA A 315 0.07 -6.27 0.18
C ALA A 315 -0.59 -5.09 0.92
N GLY A 316 -0.77 -5.15 2.24
CA GLY A 316 -1.41 -4.04 2.96
C GLY A 316 -1.53 -4.20 4.46
N SER A 317 -1.61 -3.07 5.16
CA SER A 317 -1.79 -3.03 6.61
C SER A 317 -3.27 -2.90 6.99
N PRO A 318 -3.76 -3.63 8.01
CA PRO A 318 -3.00 -4.51 8.93
C PRO A 318 -3.06 -6.01 8.57
N TRP A 319 -3.88 -6.42 7.59
CA TRP A 319 -4.26 -7.82 7.42
C TRP A 319 -3.32 -8.65 6.54
N TYR A 320 -2.53 -7.98 5.69
CA TYR A 320 -1.87 -8.61 4.54
C TYR A 320 -0.36 -8.31 4.53
N PHE A 321 0.31 -8.51 5.68
CA PHE A 321 1.77 -8.46 5.78
C PHE A 321 2.43 -9.73 5.26
N THR A 322 2.21 -10.00 3.97
CA THR A 322 2.80 -11.15 3.29
C THR A 322 2.93 -10.96 1.77
N LEU A 323 3.58 -11.91 1.11
CA LEU A 323 3.73 -11.97 -0.34
C LEU A 323 2.41 -12.41 -0.98
N PHE A 324 1.72 -11.45 -1.59
CA PHE A 324 0.65 -11.70 -2.56
C PHE A 324 1.23 -11.56 -3.96
N GLY A 325 1.13 -12.60 -4.79
CA GLY A 325 1.78 -12.68 -6.09
C GLY A 325 1.37 -11.53 -7.00
N ARG A 326 0.08 -11.43 -7.29
CA ARG A 326 -0.48 -10.38 -8.17
C ARG A 326 -0.20 -8.97 -7.65
N ASP A 327 -0.45 -8.71 -6.36
CA ASP A 327 -0.31 -7.38 -5.78
C ASP A 327 1.14 -6.91 -5.85
N SER A 328 2.08 -7.81 -5.53
CA SER A 328 3.51 -7.54 -5.59
C SER A 328 3.98 -7.32 -7.03
N ILE A 329 3.46 -8.11 -7.98
CA ILE A 329 3.77 -7.96 -9.40
C ILE A 329 3.34 -6.58 -9.90
N TRP A 330 2.10 -6.17 -9.66
CA TRP A 330 1.61 -4.86 -10.10
C TRP A 330 2.33 -3.71 -9.40
N ALA A 331 2.54 -3.79 -8.09
CA ALA A 331 3.28 -2.76 -7.36
C ALA A 331 4.71 -2.61 -7.88
N ALA A 332 5.41 -3.73 -8.15
CA ALA A 332 6.74 -3.71 -8.75
C ALA A 332 6.72 -3.15 -10.19
N ARG A 333 5.73 -3.55 -11.01
CA ARG A 333 5.56 -3.09 -12.39
C ARG A 333 5.33 -1.58 -12.47
N PHE A 334 4.51 -1.04 -11.57
CA PHE A 334 4.25 0.40 -11.44
C PHE A 334 5.48 1.20 -11.05
N LEU A 335 6.41 0.60 -10.30
CA LEU A 335 7.59 1.29 -9.77
C LEU A 335 8.84 1.13 -10.65
N LEU A 336 8.74 0.47 -11.81
CA LEU A 336 9.84 0.36 -12.78
C LEU A 336 10.47 1.71 -13.19
N PRO A 337 9.73 2.83 -13.32
CA PRO A 337 10.35 4.15 -13.54
C PRO A 337 11.37 4.59 -12.48
N PHE A 338 11.28 4.02 -11.28
CA PHE A 338 12.19 4.29 -10.16
C PHE A 338 13.22 3.16 -9.96
N GLY A 339 13.27 2.17 -10.85
CA GLY A 339 14.28 1.13 -10.88
C GLY A 339 13.76 -0.30 -10.72
N THR A 340 14.63 -1.25 -11.03
CA THR A 340 14.26 -2.66 -11.23
C THR A 340 14.51 -3.55 -10.02
N ALA A 341 15.15 -3.06 -8.95
CA ALA A 341 15.55 -3.87 -7.80
C ALA A 341 14.36 -4.50 -7.04
N LEU A 342 13.23 -3.78 -6.91
CA LEU A 342 12.03 -4.33 -6.31
C LEU A 342 11.37 -5.40 -7.19
N ALA A 343 11.40 -5.19 -8.51
CA ALA A 343 10.92 -6.18 -9.47
C ALA A 343 11.78 -7.44 -9.46
N GLU A 344 13.11 -7.30 -9.36
CA GLU A 344 14.03 -8.43 -9.20
C GLU A 344 13.66 -9.30 -7.99
N GLY A 345 13.56 -8.67 -6.81
CA GLY A 345 13.23 -9.38 -5.58
C GLY A 345 11.86 -10.06 -5.65
N THR A 346 10.86 -9.37 -6.22
CA THR A 346 9.51 -9.93 -6.41
C THR A 346 9.53 -11.13 -7.37
N LEU A 347 10.21 -11.01 -8.52
CA LEU A 347 10.32 -12.09 -9.52
C LEU A 347 11.00 -13.33 -8.92
N ARG A 348 12.11 -13.15 -8.20
CA ARG A 348 12.84 -14.24 -7.52
C ARG A 348 12.02 -14.89 -6.42
N ALA A 349 11.39 -14.09 -5.55
CA ALA A 349 10.59 -14.60 -4.44
C ALA A 349 9.44 -15.51 -4.93
N LEU A 350 8.81 -15.14 -6.05
CA LEU A 350 7.73 -15.90 -6.69
C LEU A 350 8.24 -17.09 -7.50
N ALA A 351 9.34 -16.94 -8.24
CA ALA A 351 9.92 -18.03 -9.04
C ALA A 351 10.38 -19.22 -8.19
N THR A 352 10.98 -18.96 -7.02
CA THR A 352 11.39 -20.01 -6.06
C THR A 352 10.20 -20.84 -5.55
N ARG A 353 8.97 -20.33 -5.72
CA ARG A 353 7.72 -20.94 -5.25
C ARG A 353 6.75 -21.22 -6.40
N GLN A 354 7.26 -21.27 -7.63
CA GLN A 354 6.47 -21.67 -8.78
C GLN A 354 6.02 -23.12 -8.60
N GLY A 355 4.77 -23.41 -8.97
CA GLY A 355 4.19 -24.72 -8.83
C GLY A 355 4.97 -25.78 -9.61
N THR A 356 5.11 -26.96 -9.04
CA THR A 356 5.85 -28.10 -9.62
C THR A 356 5.05 -29.39 -9.69
N LYS A 357 3.85 -29.40 -9.09
CA LYS A 357 2.92 -30.52 -9.06
C LYS A 357 1.49 -30.03 -9.31
N THR A 358 0.59 -30.97 -9.54
CA THR A 358 -0.85 -30.71 -9.52
C THR A 358 -1.39 -31.08 -8.14
N ASP A 359 -2.01 -30.12 -7.45
CA ASP A 359 -2.56 -30.30 -6.10
C ASP A 359 -3.83 -29.45 -5.93
N ILE A 360 -4.99 -30.11 -5.86
CA ILE A 360 -6.31 -29.47 -5.83
C ILE A 360 -6.49 -28.61 -4.58
N ASP A 361 -6.03 -29.06 -3.42
CA ASP A 361 -6.25 -28.38 -2.13
C ASP A 361 -5.53 -27.03 -2.07
N THR A 362 -4.40 -26.92 -2.77
CA THR A 362 -3.60 -25.69 -2.89
C THR A 362 -3.83 -24.93 -4.19
N ALA A 363 -4.63 -25.49 -5.11
CA ALA A 363 -4.78 -25.05 -6.50
C ALA A 363 -3.45 -24.97 -7.28
N GLU A 364 -2.44 -25.74 -6.86
CA GLU A 364 -1.12 -25.78 -7.47
C GLU A 364 -1.18 -26.51 -8.81
N GLU A 365 -0.53 -25.93 -9.82
CA GLU A 365 -0.31 -26.55 -11.12
C GLU A 365 1.15 -26.30 -11.54
N PRO A 366 1.78 -27.21 -12.30
CA PRO A 366 3.14 -27.00 -12.80
C PRO A 366 3.27 -25.67 -13.56
N GLY A 367 4.23 -24.84 -13.17
CA GLY A 367 4.50 -23.54 -13.78
C GLY A 367 3.67 -22.37 -13.24
N LYS A 368 2.66 -22.62 -12.41
CA LYS A 368 1.77 -21.58 -11.87
C LYS A 368 2.46 -20.75 -10.79
N ILE A 369 2.24 -19.43 -10.78
CA ILE A 369 2.76 -18.52 -9.75
C ILE A 369 1.75 -18.43 -8.59
N PRO A 370 2.18 -18.45 -7.32
CA PRO A 370 1.26 -18.47 -6.18
C PRO A 370 0.46 -17.18 -6.00
N HIS A 371 -0.73 -17.34 -5.42
CA HIS A 371 -1.62 -16.25 -5.01
C HIS A 371 -1.08 -15.56 -3.76
N GLU A 372 -0.92 -16.30 -2.65
CA GLU A 372 -0.37 -15.77 -1.41
C GLU A 372 0.40 -16.82 -0.61
N ILE A 373 1.18 -16.35 0.36
CA ILE A 373 1.93 -17.18 1.29
C ILE A 373 1.61 -16.74 2.71
N ARG A 374 1.48 -17.67 3.65
CA ARG A 374 1.24 -17.42 5.07
C ARG A 374 2.05 -18.41 5.90
N SER A 375 2.23 -18.11 7.18
CA SER A 375 2.85 -19.05 8.13
C SER A 375 1.92 -20.21 8.50
N THR A 376 0.60 -19.99 8.42
CA THR A 376 -0.43 -20.97 8.73
C THR A 376 -1.59 -20.84 7.76
N ALA A 377 -2.48 -21.85 7.71
CA ALA A 377 -3.74 -21.74 6.98
C ALA A 377 -4.56 -20.56 7.52
N THR A 378 -5.33 -19.92 6.65
CA THR A 378 -6.15 -18.74 7.01
C THR A 378 -7.61 -19.01 6.75
N GLU A 379 -8.44 -18.60 7.71
CA GLU A 379 -9.89 -18.71 7.64
C GLU A 379 -10.49 -17.32 7.37
N HIS A 380 -11.29 -17.21 6.32
CA HIS A 380 -11.97 -15.98 5.90
C HIS A 380 -13.48 -16.17 6.00
N GLY A 381 -14.20 -15.18 6.53
CA GLY A 381 -15.67 -15.20 6.64
C GLY A 381 -16.22 -16.07 7.78
N SER A 382 -17.53 -16.29 7.76
CA SER A 382 -18.25 -17.14 8.72
C SER A 382 -19.48 -17.79 8.06
N GLY A 383 -19.81 -19.03 8.44
CA GLY A 383 -20.99 -19.72 7.90
C GLY A 383 -20.74 -20.37 6.54
N GLU A 384 -21.76 -20.43 5.68
CA GLU A 384 -21.71 -21.07 4.35
C GLU A 384 -20.79 -20.37 3.34
N SER A 385 -20.29 -19.17 3.64
CA SER A 385 -19.32 -18.42 2.83
C SER A 385 -17.91 -18.42 3.44
N ALA A 386 -17.63 -19.33 4.39
CA ALA A 386 -16.31 -19.46 4.98
C ALA A 386 -15.34 -20.09 3.97
N MET A 387 -14.19 -19.45 3.74
CA MET A 387 -13.10 -19.95 2.91
C MET A 387 -11.90 -20.28 3.79
N SER A 388 -11.22 -21.39 3.48
CA SER A 388 -10.00 -21.82 4.16
C SER A 388 -8.88 -21.90 3.14
N LEU A 389 -7.86 -21.05 3.28
CA LEU A 389 -6.73 -21.01 2.35
C LEU A 389 -5.50 -21.67 2.98
N PRO A 390 -4.82 -22.58 2.27
CA PRO A 390 -3.59 -23.19 2.76
C PRO A 390 -2.45 -22.16 2.90
N PRO A 391 -1.39 -22.46 3.68
CA PRO A 391 -0.26 -21.55 3.87
C PRO A 391 0.45 -21.15 2.57
N LEU A 392 0.39 -21.99 1.53
CA LEU A 392 0.85 -21.65 0.18
C LEU A 392 -0.31 -21.96 -0.76
N TYR A 393 -0.89 -20.92 -1.33
CA TYR A 393 -2.09 -21.03 -2.14
C TYR A 393 -1.84 -20.48 -3.54
N TYR A 394 -2.38 -21.16 -4.56
CA TYR A 394 -2.18 -20.86 -5.98
C TYR A 394 -3.49 -20.53 -6.70
N GLY A 395 -4.58 -20.21 -5.98
CA GLY A 395 -5.87 -19.82 -6.57
C GLY A 395 -5.82 -18.42 -7.19
N THR A 396 -5.01 -18.26 -8.23
CA THR A 396 -4.84 -17.06 -9.06
C THR A 396 -4.67 -17.49 -10.51
N VAL A 397 -5.48 -16.93 -11.41
CA VAL A 397 -5.36 -17.18 -12.85
C VAL A 397 -4.52 -16.11 -13.55
N ASP A 398 -4.33 -14.96 -12.91
CA ASP A 398 -3.68 -13.77 -13.47
C ASP A 398 -2.21 -13.61 -13.06
N ALA A 399 -1.77 -14.14 -11.92
CA ALA A 399 -0.39 -13.94 -11.44
C ALA A 399 0.67 -14.52 -12.41
N THR A 400 0.42 -15.70 -12.99
CA THR A 400 1.36 -16.35 -13.92
C THR A 400 1.64 -15.52 -15.18
N PRO A 401 0.65 -15.09 -15.98
CA PRO A 401 0.90 -14.21 -17.13
C PRO A 401 1.46 -12.84 -16.70
N LEU A 402 1.01 -12.27 -15.57
CA LEU A 402 1.54 -11.01 -15.06
C LEU A 402 3.02 -11.11 -14.67
N TRP A 403 3.48 -12.24 -14.13
CA TRP A 403 4.88 -12.48 -13.79
C TRP A 403 5.77 -12.42 -15.04
N ILE A 404 5.32 -13.01 -16.15
CA ILE A 404 6.01 -12.95 -17.46
C ILE A 404 6.09 -11.49 -17.94
N CYS A 405 4.99 -10.74 -17.83
CA CYS A 405 4.95 -9.34 -18.21
C CYS A 405 5.92 -8.48 -17.39
N LEU A 406 6.01 -8.72 -16.07
CA LEU A 406 6.96 -8.03 -15.20
C LEU A 406 8.40 -8.36 -15.54
N LEU A 407 8.73 -9.63 -15.83
CA LEU A 407 10.09 -10.02 -16.23
C LEU A 407 10.52 -9.28 -17.50
N HIS A 408 9.65 -9.28 -18.51
CA HIS A 408 9.92 -8.56 -19.75
C HIS A 408 10.06 -7.06 -19.53
N ASP A 409 9.10 -6.42 -18.84
CA ASP A 409 9.15 -4.97 -18.61
C ASP A 409 10.39 -4.60 -17.80
N SER A 410 10.77 -5.41 -16.81
CA SER A 410 12.00 -5.22 -16.03
C SER A 410 13.25 -5.25 -16.90
N TRP A 411 13.34 -6.20 -17.84
CA TRP A 411 14.43 -6.24 -18.83
C TRP A 411 14.46 -4.99 -19.69
N ARG A 412 13.30 -4.51 -20.17
CA ARG A 412 13.21 -3.26 -20.96
C ARG A 412 13.64 -2.03 -20.18
N TRP A 413 13.38 -1.99 -18.88
CA TRP A 413 13.81 -0.93 -17.96
C TRP A 413 15.28 -1.06 -17.50
N GLY A 414 16.03 -2.02 -18.05
CA GLY A 414 17.47 -2.16 -17.85
C GLY A 414 17.86 -3.09 -16.70
N MET A 415 16.99 -4.02 -16.29
CA MET A 415 17.41 -5.14 -15.43
C MET A 415 18.56 -5.90 -16.09
N PRO A 416 19.65 -6.22 -15.35
CA PRO A 416 20.81 -6.90 -15.94
C PRO A 416 20.41 -8.22 -16.60
N GLU A 417 20.90 -8.45 -17.83
CA GLU A 417 20.60 -9.68 -18.56
C GLU A 417 21.00 -10.95 -17.81
N THR A 418 22.05 -10.89 -16.97
CA THR A 418 22.45 -12.03 -16.12
C THR A 418 21.34 -12.45 -15.16
N VAL A 419 20.60 -11.49 -14.61
CA VAL A 419 19.44 -11.76 -13.74
C VAL A 419 18.29 -12.36 -14.56
N VAL A 420 18.03 -11.81 -15.76
CA VAL A 420 16.97 -12.33 -16.64
C VAL A 420 17.27 -13.77 -17.06
N VAL A 421 18.52 -14.08 -17.39
CA VAL A 421 18.97 -15.45 -17.75
C VAL A 421 18.71 -16.45 -16.63
N GLU A 422 18.94 -16.08 -15.37
CA GLU A 422 18.65 -16.93 -14.20
C GLU A 422 17.16 -17.25 -14.05
N LEU A 423 16.28 -16.36 -14.54
CA LEU A 423 14.82 -16.51 -14.46
C LEU A 423 14.19 -17.18 -15.70
N LEU A 424 14.97 -17.46 -16.75
CA LEU A 424 14.46 -18.12 -17.96
C LEU A 424 13.81 -19.49 -17.72
N PRO A 425 14.32 -20.37 -16.82
CA PRO A 425 13.62 -21.63 -16.53
C PRO A 425 12.22 -21.41 -15.95
N ALA A 426 12.06 -20.41 -15.09
CA ALA A 426 10.75 -20.07 -14.52
C ALA A 426 9.81 -19.45 -15.57
N LEU A 427 10.36 -18.63 -16.48
CA LEU A 427 9.63 -18.12 -17.65
C LEU A 427 9.09 -19.26 -18.53
N GLU A 428 9.92 -20.24 -18.85
CA GLU A 428 9.52 -21.38 -19.68
C GLU A 428 8.45 -22.23 -19.00
N ALA A 429 8.55 -22.43 -17.68
CA ALA A 429 7.53 -23.12 -16.91
C ALA A 429 6.21 -22.32 -16.85
N ALA A 430 6.26 -21.00 -16.70
CA ALA A 430 5.08 -20.14 -16.69
C ALA A 430 4.36 -20.10 -18.05
N LEU A 431 5.14 -20.06 -19.14
CA LEU A 431 4.64 -20.22 -20.50
C LEU A 431 4.05 -21.63 -20.69
N GLY A 432 4.73 -22.67 -20.21
CA GLY A 432 4.21 -24.04 -20.18
C GLY A 432 2.85 -24.15 -19.51
N TRP A 433 2.68 -23.53 -18.33
CA TRP A 433 1.40 -23.47 -17.63
C TRP A 433 0.30 -22.87 -18.52
N MET A 434 0.56 -21.74 -19.18
CA MET A 434 -0.42 -21.12 -20.09
C MET A 434 -0.79 -22.03 -21.26
N HIS A 435 0.17 -22.78 -21.79
CA HIS A 435 -0.07 -23.74 -22.87
C HIS A 435 -0.95 -24.91 -22.42
N ASP A 436 -0.68 -25.42 -21.22
CA ASP A 436 -1.35 -26.59 -20.65
C ASP A 436 -2.81 -26.32 -20.26
N GLN A 437 -3.21 -25.05 -20.13
CA GLN A 437 -4.64 -24.65 -20.02
C GLN A 437 -5.44 -24.91 -21.32
N GLY A 438 -4.76 -25.25 -22.41
CA GLY A 438 -5.34 -25.60 -23.70
C GLY A 438 -5.42 -24.45 -24.70
N GLU A 439 -5.93 -24.74 -25.90
CA GLU A 439 -6.04 -23.79 -27.03
C GLU A 439 -7.18 -22.76 -26.86
N GLY A 440 -7.82 -22.68 -25.69
CA GLY A 440 -8.98 -21.82 -25.41
C GLY A 440 -8.63 -20.46 -24.79
N PHE A 441 -9.44 -20.05 -23.82
CA PHE A 441 -9.18 -18.93 -22.91
C PHE A 441 -8.68 -19.46 -21.58
N LEU A 442 -7.84 -18.69 -20.88
CA LEU A 442 -7.48 -19.01 -19.50
C LEU A 442 -8.73 -18.88 -18.62
N LYS A 443 -9.01 -19.92 -17.85
CA LYS A 443 -10.20 -20.05 -16.99
C LYS A 443 -9.80 -20.34 -15.56
N TYR A 444 -10.70 -20.06 -14.63
CA TYR A 444 -10.58 -20.52 -13.26
C TYR A 444 -11.85 -21.21 -12.79
N GLN A 445 -11.66 -22.10 -11.82
CA GLN A 445 -12.70 -22.71 -11.01
C GLN A 445 -12.07 -23.16 -9.69
N ASP A 446 -12.77 -22.95 -8.58
CA ASP A 446 -12.37 -23.56 -7.32
C ASP A 446 -12.75 -25.04 -7.33
N GLU A 447 -11.76 -25.92 -7.52
CA GLU A 447 -11.96 -27.37 -7.49
C GLU A 447 -11.95 -27.93 -6.06
N SER A 448 -11.38 -27.21 -5.08
CA SER A 448 -11.30 -27.68 -3.69
C SER A 448 -12.61 -27.49 -2.92
N GLY A 449 -13.43 -26.53 -3.35
CA GLY A 449 -14.72 -26.18 -2.73
C GLY A 449 -14.58 -25.38 -1.43
N HIS A 450 -13.36 -24.99 -1.05
CA HIS A 450 -13.08 -24.15 0.12
C HIS A 450 -12.15 -22.98 -0.20
N GLY A 451 -11.71 -22.86 -1.45
CA GLY A 451 -10.81 -21.81 -1.93
C GLY A 451 -11.55 -20.55 -2.37
N LEU A 452 -10.84 -19.68 -3.10
CA LEU A 452 -11.43 -18.48 -3.69
C LEU A 452 -12.37 -18.85 -4.84
N ALA A 453 -13.63 -18.44 -4.71
CA ALA A 453 -14.63 -18.59 -5.78
C ALA A 453 -14.22 -17.86 -7.06
N ASN A 454 -13.66 -16.66 -6.92
CA ASN A 454 -13.06 -15.90 -8.02
C ASN A 454 -11.55 -15.79 -7.83
N GLN A 455 -10.78 -16.29 -8.79
CA GLN A 455 -9.30 -16.37 -8.71
C GLN A 455 -8.60 -15.24 -9.48
N CYS A 456 -9.25 -14.07 -9.58
CA CYS A 456 -8.71 -12.86 -10.19
C CYS A 456 -8.55 -11.76 -9.15
N TRP A 457 -8.23 -10.53 -9.55
CA TRP A 457 -8.14 -9.39 -8.64
C TRP A 457 -9.46 -9.04 -7.97
N LYS A 458 -10.60 -9.29 -8.63
CA LYS A 458 -11.94 -9.19 -8.04
C LYS A 458 -12.34 -10.50 -7.37
N ASP A 459 -11.65 -10.87 -6.31
CA ASP A 459 -11.76 -12.19 -5.67
C ASP A 459 -13.00 -12.41 -4.78
N SER A 460 -13.91 -11.41 -4.64
CA SER A 460 -15.16 -11.62 -3.91
C SER A 460 -16.09 -12.57 -4.69
N PRO A 461 -16.85 -13.48 -4.02
CA PRO A 461 -17.66 -14.49 -4.69
C PRO A 461 -18.72 -13.94 -5.66
N ASP A 462 -19.09 -12.68 -5.48
CA ASP A 462 -20.19 -12.02 -6.19
C ASP A 462 -19.73 -10.99 -7.22
N SER A 463 -18.43 -10.95 -7.55
CA SER A 463 -17.85 -9.88 -8.37
C SER A 463 -18.14 -9.98 -9.88
N VAL A 464 -18.44 -11.18 -10.38
CA VAL A 464 -18.70 -11.43 -11.80
C VAL A 464 -20.20 -11.58 -12.04
N ARG A 465 -20.82 -10.51 -12.51
CA ARG A 465 -22.28 -10.42 -12.70
C ARG A 465 -22.65 -10.01 -14.11
N PHE A 466 -23.75 -10.53 -14.63
CA PHE A 466 -24.41 -10.04 -15.85
C PHE A 466 -25.05 -8.67 -15.61
N PHE A 467 -25.46 -8.01 -16.68
CA PHE A 467 -26.09 -6.69 -16.61
C PHE A 467 -27.31 -6.66 -15.66
N ASP A 468 -28.08 -7.75 -15.61
CA ASP A 468 -29.26 -7.87 -14.73
C ASP A 468 -28.92 -8.14 -13.25
N GLY A 469 -27.63 -8.26 -12.91
CA GLY A 469 -27.13 -8.51 -11.57
C GLY A 469 -27.00 -9.99 -11.19
N THR A 470 -27.40 -10.93 -12.06
CA THR A 470 -27.19 -12.37 -11.85
C THR A 470 -25.70 -12.72 -11.86
N ILE A 471 -25.29 -13.66 -11.01
CA ILE A 471 -23.88 -14.06 -10.86
C ILE A 471 -23.53 -15.09 -11.94
N ALA A 472 -22.35 -14.94 -12.56
CA ALA A 472 -21.84 -15.91 -13.52
C ALA A 472 -21.42 -17.21 -12.85
N GLU A 473 -21.74 -18.34 -13.47
CA GLU A 473 -21.33 -19.66 -12.98
C GLU A 473 -20.02 -20.10 -13.64
N GLY A 474 -19.15 -20.75 -12.87
CA GLY A 474 -17.86 -21.24 -13.36
C GLY A 474 -17.94 -22.47 -14.28
N PRO A 475 -16.85 -22.81 -14.97
CA PRO A 475 -15.56 -22.10 -15.00
C PRO A 475 -15.66 -20.76 -15.76
N VAL A 476 -14.99 -19.72 -15.26
CA VAL A 476 -15.09 -18.35 -15.81
C VAL A 476 -13.79 -17.96 -16.55
N ALA A 477 -13.93 -17.36 -17.73
CA ALA A 477 -12.82 -16.73 -18.47
C ALA A 477 -12.97 -15.20 -18.46
N LEU A 478 -12.13 -14.48 -17.72
CA LEU A 478 -12.18 -13.01 -17.58
C LEU A 478 -11.44 -12.28 -18.69
N CYS A 479 -11.94 -11.12 -19.10
CA CYS A 479 -11.36 -10.33 -20.20
C CYS A 479 -9.94 -9.83 -19.89
N GLU A 480 -9.69 -9.31 -18.68
CA GLU A 480 -8.37 -8.79 -18.30
C GLU A 480 -7.31 -9.89 -18.31
N VAL A 481 -7.69 -11.11 -17.90
CA VAL A 481 -6.80 -12.27 -17.89
C VAL A 481 -6.38 -12.64 -19.30
N GLN A 482 -7.29 -12.52 -20.28
CA GLN A 482 -6.94 -12.76 -21.69
C GLN A 482 -6.03 -11.65 -22.23
N GLY A 483 -6.23 -10.40 -21.80
CA GLY A 483 -5.31 -9.29 -22.08
C GLY A 483 -3.90 -9.59 -21.56
N TYR A 484 -3.77 -10.03 -20.31
CA TYR A 484 -2.48 -10.40 -19.73
C TYR A 484 -1.87 -11.62 -20.42
N ALA A 485 -2.67 -12.62 -20.78
CA ALA A 485 -2.21 -13.82 -21.45
C ALA A 485 -1.66 -13.50 -22.85
N TYR A 486 -2.35 -12.64 -23.61
CA TYR A 486 -1.86 -12.13 -24.89
C TYR A 486 -0.53 -11.39 -24.70
N GLU A 487 -0.49 -10.46 -23.74
CA GLU A 487 0.70 -9.67 -23.44
C GLU A 487 1.89 -10.57 -23.05
N ALA A 488 1.65 -11.56 -22.19
CA ALA A 488 2.63 -12.52 -21.73
C ALA A 488 3.16 -13.41 -22.87
N ALA A 489 2.30 -13.86 -23.78
CA ALA A 489 2.72 -14.65 -24.92
C ALA A 489 3.64 -13.85 -25.87
N VAL A 490 3.28 -12.61 -26.20
CA VAL A 490 4.08 -11.74 -27.07
C VAL A 490 5.41 -11.37 -26.40
N ARG A 491 5.37 -10.94 -25.14
CA ARG A 491 6.56 -10.56 -24.36
C ARG A 491 7.47 -11.74 -24.07
N GLY A 492 6.89 -12.88 -23.73
CA GLY A 492 7.58 -14.16 -23.54
C GLY A 492 8.30 -14.58 -24.81
N ALA A 493 7.64 -14.51 -25.97
CA ALA A 493 8.28 -14.75 -27.26
C ALA A 493 9.47 -13.80 -27.52
N GLY A 494 9.35 -12.53 -27.15
CA GLY A 494 10.44 -11.55 -27.24
C GLY A 494 11.65 -11.93 -26.38
N LEU A 495 11.44 -12.36 -25.14
CA LEU A 495 12.49 -12.87 -24.26
C LEU A 495 13.13 -14.14 -24.83
N LEU A 496 12.32 -15.10 -25.30
CA LEU A 496 12.82 -16.35 -25.86
C LEU A 496 13.74 -16.08 -27.06
N ASP A 497 13.32 -15.22 -28.01
CA ASP A 497 14.15 -14.86 -29.16
C ASP A 497 15.44 -14.14 -28.76
N HIS A 498 15.36 -13.15 -27.86
CA HIS A 498 16.53 -12.37 -27.43
C HIS A 498 17.59 -13.24 -26.77
N PHE A 499 17.17 -14.18 -25.91
CA PHE A 499 18.07 -15.06 -25.18
C PHE A 499 18.33 -16.41 -25.89
N GLY A 500 17.92 -16.56 -27.16
CA GLY A 500 18.19 -17.75 -27.96
C GLY A 500 17.53 -19.03 -27.45
N ARG A 501 16.37 -18.90 -26.81
CA ARG A 501 15.53 -20.01 -26.34
C ARG A 501 14.48 -20.37 -27.41
N PRO A 502 14.09 -21.66 -27.54
CA PRO A 502 13.14 -22.09 -28.57
C PRO A 502 11.70 -21.65 -28.21
N GLY A 503 10.79 -21.69 -29.21
CA GLY A 503 9.34 -21.56 -28.99
C GLY A 503 8.73 -20.18 -29.24
N ALA A 504 9.53 -19.14 -29.53
CA ALA A 504 9.02 -17.79 -29.76
C ALA A 504 7.99 -17.69 -30.90
N ALA A 505 8.21 -18.37 -32.02
CA ALA A 505 7.28 -18.38 -33.16
C ALA A 505 5.92 -19.00 -32.78
N PHE A 506 5.94 -20.06 -31.98
CA PHE A 506 4.72 -20.70 -31.46
C PHE A 506 3.92 -19.72 -30.60
N TRP A 507 4.58 -19.00 -29.68
CA TRP A 507 3.90 -18.07 -28.79
C TRP A 507 3.30 -16.86 -29.49
N ARG A 508 3.92 -16.36 -30.56
CA ARG A 508 3.31 -15.32 -31.41
C ARG A 508 2.05 -15.81 -32.10
N ASP A 509 2.12 -17.00 -32.72
CA ASP A 509 0.99 -17.64 -33.38
C ASP A 509 -0.14 -17.99 -32.37
N TRP A 510 0.21 -18.42 -31.16
CA TRP A 510 -0.75 -18.60 -30.07
C TRP A 510 -1.43 -17.28 -29.67
N ALA A 511 -0.67 -16.18 -29.56
CA ALA A 511 -1.21 -14.86 -29.24
C ALA A 511 -2.15 -14.35 -30.34
N ASP A 512 -1.79 -14.54 -31.62
CA ASP A 512 -2.63 -14.17 -32.76
C ASP A 512 -3.97 -14.92 -32.72
N ARG A 513 -3.94 -16.24 -32.48
CA ARG A 513 -5.17 -17.04 -32.32
C ARG A 513 -6.00 -16.61 -31.11
N LEU A 514 -5.38 -16.27 -29.98
CA LEU A 514 -6.09 -15.74 -28.81
C LEU A 514 -6.80 -14.42 -29.16
N ALA A 515 -6.12 -13.52 -29.87
CA ALA A 515 -6.70 -12.24 -30.28
C ALA A 515 -7.88 -12.40 -31.24
N GLU A 516 -7.79 -13.33 -32.20
CA GLU A 516 -8.90 -13.68 -33.09
C GLU A 516 -10.12 -14.19 -32.32
N ARG A 517 -9.93 -15.13 -31.39
CA ARG A 517 -11.02 -15.65 -30.54
C ARG A 517 -11.61 -14.59 -29.63
N PHE A 518 -10.77 -13.76 -29.00
CA PHE A 518 -11.22 -12.68 -28.14
C PHE A 518 -12.15 -11.73 -28.91
N ARG A 519 -11.76 -11.31 -30.12
CA ARG A 519 -12.60 -10.47 -30.97
C ARG A 519 -13.93 -11.12 -31.34
N ALA A 520 -13.94 -12.43 -31.55
CA ALA A 520 -15.14 -13.18 -31.90
C ALA A 520 -16.12 -13.39 -30.74
N GLU A 521 -15.63 -13.58 -29.51
CA GLU A 521 -16.44 -14.05 -28.38
C GLU A 521 -16.66 -13.01 -27.27
N PHE A 522 -15.72 -12.08 -27.07
CA PHE A 522 -15.83 -11.09 -26.00
C PHE A 522 -16.50 -9.79 -26.45
N TRP A 523 -16.47 -9.40 -27.72
CA TRP A 523 -17.12 -8.17 -28.15
C TRP A 523 -18.61 -8.36 -28.36
N VAL A 524 -19.41 -7.71 -27.52
CA VAL A 524 -20.87 -7.86 -27.52
C VAL A 524 -21.58 -6.53 -27.71
N THR A 525 -22.80 -6.59 -28.23
CA THR A 525 -23.72 -5.45 -28.26
C THR A 525 -24.94 -5.82 -27.47
N ARG A 526 -25.19 -5.09 -26.39
CA ARG A 526 -26.32 -5.29 -25.51
C ARG A 526 -27.63 -4.83 -26.14
N ALA A 527 -28.75 -5.24 -25.54
CA ALA A 527 -30.08 -4.87 -25.99
C ALA A 527 -30.35 -3.35 -25.96
N ASP A 528 -29.66 -2.59 -25.10
CA ASP A 528 -29.72 -1.13 -25.02
C ASP A 528 -28.79 -0.41 -26.02
N GLY A 529 -28.07 -1.17 -26.85
CA GLY A 529 -27.15 -0.66 -27.87
C GLY A 529 -25.73 -0.40 -27.36
N LEU A 530 -25.43 -0.68 -26.09
CA LEU A 530 -24.06 -0.56 -25.58
C LEU A 530 -23.17 -1.64 -26.21
N HIS A 531 -22.14 -1.19 -26.94
CA HIS A 531 -21.10 -2.07 -27.47
C HIS A 531 -19.89 -2.06 -26.54
N LEU A 532 -19.42 -3.23 -26.12
CA LEU A 532 -18.33 -3.36 -25.15
C LEU A 532 -17.66 -4.75 -25.23
N PRO A 533 -16.42 -4.88 -24.75
CA PRO A 533 -15.89 -6.17 -24.33
C PRO A 533 -16.70 -6.67 -23.12
N ALA A 534 -17.18 -7.91 -23.18
CA ALA A 534 -17.78 -8.61 -22.07
C ALA A 534 -16.77 -8.73 -20.92
N LEU A 535 -17.25 -8.65 -19.68
CA LEU A 535 -16.44 -8.86 -18.49
C LEU A 535 -15.78 -10.24 -18.50
N ALA A 536 -16.55 -11.26 -18.88
CA ALA A 536 -16.13 -12.65 -18.89
C ALA A 536 -16.95 -13.49 -19.87
N LEU A 537 -16.54 -14.75 -20.06
CA LEU A 537 -17.39 -15.84 -20.50
C LEU A 537 -17.65 -16.77 -19.31
N ASP A 538 -18.92 -17.12 -19.08
CA ASP A 538 -19.31 -18.08 -18.02
C ASP A 538 -19.09 -19.55 -18.44
N GLY A 539 -19.40 -20.49 -17.55
CA GLY A 539 -19.23 -21.93 -17.79
C GLY A 539 -20.06 -22.49 -18.95
N SER A 540 -21.12 -21.77 -19.37
CA SER A 540 -21.93 -22.10 -20.55
C SER A 540 -21.47 -21.40 -21.83
N GLY A 541 -20.41 -20.60 -21.75
CA GLY A 541 -19.89 -19.78 -22.86
C GLY A 541 -20.72 -18.52 -23.11
N ARG A 542 -21.60 -18.11 -22.19
CA ARG A 542 -22.35 -16.87 -22.33
C ARG A 542 -21.47 -15.67 -21.99
N PRO A 543 -21.47 -14.61 -22.81
CA PRO A 543 -20.80 -13.36 -22.46
C PRO A 543 -21.47 -12.67 -21.27
N VAL A 544 -20.69 -12.40 -20.24
CA VAL A 544 -21.08 -11.60 -19.08
C VAL A 544 -21.00 -10.14 -19.48
N ASP A 545 -22.15 -9.53 -19.74
CA ASP A 545 -22.31 -8.26 -20.46
C ASP A 545 -22.31 -7.01 -19.57
N SER A 546 -21.87 -7.11 -18.31
CA SER A 546 -21.75 -5.94 -17.44
C SER A 546 -20.62 -5.01 -17.84
N LEU A 547 -20.88 -3.70 -17.80
CA LEU A 547 -19.83 -2.68 -17.93
C LEU A 547 -19.07 -2.53 -16.60
N THR A 548 -17.79 -2.90 -16.60
CA THR A 548 -16.91 -2.82 -15.44
C THR A 548 -15.57 -2.16 -15.78
N SER A 549 -14.77 -1.83 -14.75
CA SER A 549 -13.41 -1.33 -14.93
C SER A 549 -12.44 -2.33 -15.57
N ASN A 550 -12.74 -3.63 -15.57
CA ASN A 550 -11.88 -4.70 -16.10
C ASN A 550 -11.44 -4.44 -17.55
N ILE A 551 -12.30 -3.81 -18.37
CA ILE A 551 -11.96 -3.46 -19.75
C ILE A 551 -10.74 -2.54 -19.83
N GLY A 552 -10.47 -1.73 -18.79
CA GLY A 552 -9.30 -0.86 -18.72
C GLY A 552 -7.98 -1.61 -18.60
N HIS A 553 -8.01 -2.86 -18.14
CA HIS A 553 -6.83 -3.74 -18.09
C HIS A 553 -6.47 -4.32 -19.47
N LEU A 554 -7.36 -4.23 -20.47
CA LEU A 554 -7.05 -4.62 -21.85
C LEU A 554 -6.13 -3.61 -22.54
N LEU A 555 -6.16 -2.34 -22.10
CA LEU A 555 -5.38 -1.26 -22.69
C LEU A 555 -3.87 -1.48 -22.45
N GLY A 556 -3.07 -1.18 -23.47
CA GLY A 556 -1.60 -1.29 -23.39
C GLY A 556 -1.03 -2.72 -23.44
N THR A 557 -1.90 -3.75 -23.49
CA THR A 557 -1.49 -5.17 -23.63
C THR A 557 -1.07 -5.54 -25.04
N GLY A 558 -1.54 -4.77 -26.05
CA GLY A 558 -1.41 -5.07 -27.48
C GLY A 558 -2.54 -5.93 -28.05
N LEU A 559 -3.45 -6.46 -27.22
CA LEU A 559 -4.58 -7.28 -27.67
C LEU A 559 -5.58 -6.48 -28.51
N LEU A 560 -5.83 -5.24 -28.10
CA LEU A 560 -6.75 -4.31 -28.75
C LEU A 560 -6.05 -3.56 -29.90
N SER A 561 -6.78 -3.33 -30.98
CA SER A 561 -6.44 -2.34 -31.99
C SER A 561 -6.54 -0.91 -31.43
N ALA A 562 -6.06 0.07 -32.21
CA ALA A 562 -6.15 1.48 -31.84
C ALA A 562 -7.61 1.95 -31.68
N GLU A 563 -8.50 1.55 -32.60
CA GLU A 563 -9.92 1.91 -32.56
C GLU A 563 -10.62 1.25 -31.36
N GLU A 564 -10.36 -0.03 -31.11
CA GLU A 564 -10.88 -0.73 -29.92
C GLU A 564 -10.37 -0.09 -28.62
N SER A 565 -9.12 0.37 -28.59
CA SER A 565 -8.54 1.07 -27.44
C SER A 565 -9.19 2.44 -27.20
N GLU A 566 -9.46 3.21 -28.26
CA GLU A 566 -10.20 4.47 -28.19
C GLU A 566 -11.63 4.25 -27.69
N HIS A 567 -12.29 3.19 -28.16
CA HIS A 567 -13.63 2.82 -27.72
C HIS A 567 -13.67 2.46 -26.23
N VAL A 568 -12.74 1.63 -25.77
CA VAL A 568 -12.60 1.30 -24.34
C VAL A 568 -12.30 2.55 -23.51
N ALA A 569 -11.40 3.43 -23.97
CA ALA A 569 -11.09 4.68 -23.29
C ALA A 569 -12.34 5.57 -23.13
N ALA A 570 -13.20 5.63 -24.15
CA ALA A 570 -14.46 6.37 -24.09
C ALA A 570 -15.43 5.79 -23.05
N LEU A 571 -15.53 4.46 -22.95
CA LEU A 571 -16.34 3.79 -21.93
C LEU A 571 -15.87 4.09 -20.50
N LEU A 572 -14.56 4.02 -20.25
CA LEU A 572 -13.96 4.33 -18.94
C LEU A 572 -14.20 5.79 -18.51
N ALA A 573 -14.25 6.71 -19.48
CA ALA A 573 -14.48 8.13 -19.23
C ALA A 573 -15.96 8.48 -18.95
N THR A 574 -16.90 7.55 -19.13
CA THR A 574 -18.31 7.82 -18.85
C THR A 574 -18.53 8.12 -17.36
N PRO A 575 -19.52 8.97 -17.00
CA PRO A 575 -19.87 9.23 -15.61
C PRO A 575 -20.35 7.98 -14.85
N ALA A 576 -20.71 6.91 -15.56
CA ALA A 576 -21.12 5.64 -14.97
C ALA A 576 -19.91 4.90 -14.38
N LEU A 577 -18.73 4.93 -15.01
CA LEU A 577 -17.50 4.35 -14.46
C LEU A 577 -16.63 5.40 -13.74
N SER A 578 -16.40 6.56 -14.34
CA SER A 578 -15.61 7.63 -13.72
C SER A 578 -16.41 8.35 -12.64
N SER A 579 -16.02 8.17 -11.37
CA SER A 579 -16.70 8.79 -10.23
C SER A 579 -16.30 10.25 -9.99
N GLY A 580 -15.20 10.69 -10.60
CA GLY A 580 -14.51 11.93 -10.23
C GLY A 580 -13.48 11.76 -9.11
N TYR A 581 -13.46 10.60 -8.44
CA TYR A 581 -12.37 10.18 -7.54
C TYR A 581 -11.57 8.99 -8.11
N GLY A 582 -12.07 8.30 -9.13
CA GLY A 582 -11.39 7.22 -9.84
C GLY A 582 -12.38 6.38 -10.66
N LEU A 583 -11.98 5.17 -11.04
CA LEU A 583 -12.88 4.22 -11.70
C LEU A 583 -13.65 3.40 -10.69
N ARG A 584 -14.98 3.39 -10.83
CA ARG A 584 -15.84 2.40 -10.16
C ARG A 584 -15.57 1.03 -10.76
N THR A 585 -15.56 0.02 -9.90
CA THR A 585 -15.40 -1.37 -10.31
C THR A 585 -16.56 -1.87 -11.18
N MET A 586 -17.75 -1.29 -11.04
CA MET A 586 -18.92 -1.57 -11.86
C MET A 586 -19.64 -0.26 -12.18
N ALA A 587 -20.14 -0.13 -13.42
CA ALA A 587 -20.85 1.07 -13.83
C ALA A 587 -22.16 1.25 -13.04
N THR A 588 -22.54 2.50 -12.76
CA THR A 588 -23.78 2.81 -11.99
C THR A 588 -25.07 2.34 -12.66
N THR A 589 -25.00 1.92 -13.92
CA THR A 589 -26.11 1.41 -14.73
C THR A 589 -26.38 -0.07 -14.55
N GLU A 590 -25.43 -0.83 -14.00
CA GLU A 590 -25.50 -2.29 -13.92
C GLU A 590 -26.33 -2.73 -12.71
N GLY A 591 -27.08 -3.83 -12.84
CA GLY A 591 -27.95 -4.34 -11.79
C GLY A 591 -27.22 -4.81 -10.52
N GLY A 592 -25.92 -5.06 -10.62
CA GLY A 592 -25.05 -5.41 -9.48
C GLY A 592 -24.41 -4.20 -8.77
N TYR A 593 -24.63 -2.97 -9.23
CA TYR A 593 -23.94 -1.80 -8.70
C TYR A 593 -24.32 -1.48 -7.24
N ASP A 594 -23.32 -1.39 -6.38
CA ASP A 594 -23.41 -0.86 -5.02
C ASP A 594 -22.15 -0.03 -4.72
N PRO A 595 -22.26 1.28 -4.40
CA PRO A 595 -21.12 2.14 -4.14
C PRO A 595 -20.23 1.64 -2.99
N LEU A 596 -20.76 0.85 -2.06
CA LEU A 596 -20.03 0.27 -0.93
C LEU A 596 -19.82 -1.25 -1.09
N SER A 597 -20.00 -1.81 -2.29
CA SER A 597 -19.57 -3.18 -2.57
C SER A 597 -18.06 -3.24 -2.78
N TYR A 598 -17.44 -4.30 -2.27
CA TYR A 598 -16.00 -4.55 -2.36
C TYR A 598 -15.53 -4.60 -3.83
N HIS A 599 -16.27 -5.24 -4.75
CA HIS A 599 -15.90 -5.34 -6.17
C HIS A 599 -17.00 -4.99 -7.18
N CYS A 600 -18.18 -4.56 -6.72
CA CYS A 600 -19.31 -4.23 -7.59
C CYS A 600 -19.75 -2.75 -7.49
N GLY A 601 -18.82 -1.83 -7.26
CA GLY A 601 -19.12 -0.39 -7.39
C GLY A 601 -18.14 0.55 -6.70
N SER A 602 -17.40 0.10 -5.69
CA SER A 602 -16.32 0.88 -5.08
C SER A 602 -15.22 1.28 -6.08
N VAL A 603 -14.40 2.24 -5.69
CA VAL A 603 -13.23 2.69 -6.44
C VAL A 603 -11.97 2.14 -5.80
N TRP A 604 -11.13 1.49 -6.63
CA TRP A 604 -9.81 1.01 -6.24
C TRP A 604 -8.73 1.86 -6.91
N ALA A 605 -7.78 2.35 -6.10
CA ALA A 605 -6.72 3.22 -6.61
C ALA A 605 -5.79 2.46 -7.59
N HIS A 606 -5.49 1.19 -7.32
CA HIS A 606 -4.66 0.37 -8.20
C HIS A 606 -5.36 0.10 -9.55
N ASP A 607 -6.65 -0.24 -9.56
CA ASP A 607 -7.46 -0.49 -10.77
C ASP A 607 -7.47 0.75 -11.69
N THR A 608 -7.74 1.91 -11.09
CA THR A 608 -7.63 3.20 -11.80
C THR A 608 -6.22 3.42 -12.35
N ALA A 609 -5.18 3.07 -11.61
CA ALA A 609 -3.79 3.20 -12.04
C ALA A 609 -3.41 2.23 -13.16
N ILE A 610 -4.00 1.02 -13.21
CA ILE A 610 -3.83 0.08 -14.33
C ILE A 610 -4.41 0.69 -15.60
N ALA A 611 -5.62 1.28 -15.53
CA ALA A 611 -6.21 1.98 -16.67
C ALA A 611 -5.35 3.17 -17.11
N VAL A 612 -4.83 3.98 -16.18
CA VAL A 612 -3.90 5.09 -16.50
C VAL A 612 -2.63 4.57 -17.20
N HIS A 613 -2.04 3.48 -16.71
CA HIS A 613 -0.88 2.83 -17.32
C HIS A 613 -1.19 2.35 -18.74
N GLY A 614 -2.33 1.65 -18.93
CA GLY A 614 -2.76 1.13 -20.22
C GLY A 614 -3.07 2.23 -21.24
N LEU A 615 -3.75 3.30 -20.82
CA LEU A 615 -4.03 4.48 -21.65
C LEU A 615 -2.75 5.16 -22.14
N ALA A 616 -1.78 5.36 -21.24
CA ALA A 616 -0.49 5.93 -21.60
C ALA A 616 0.25 5.08 -22.64
N ARG A 617 0.30 3.75 -22.43
CA ARG A 617 0.94 2.79 -23.36
C ARG A 617 0.23 2.67 -24.70
N SER A 618 -1.07 2.93 -24.73
CA SER A 618 -1.88 2.92 -25.96
C SER A 618 -1.80 4.22 -26.75
N GLY A 619 -0.96 5.19 -26.32
CA GLY A 619 -0.87 6.52 -26.94
C GLY A 619 -2.05 7.45 -26.60
N LEU A 620 -2.92 7.05 -25.68
CA LEU A 620 -4.12 7.77 -25.24
C LEU A 620 -3.89 8.54 -23.94
N GLY A 621 -2.67 9.04 -23.70
CA GLY A 621 -2.28 9.66 -22.43
C GLY A 621 -3.18 10.82 -21.98
N SER A 622 -3.76 11.58 -22.92
CA SER A 622 -4.70 12.66 -22.58
C SER A 622 -6.03 12.16 -21.97
N ALA A 623 -6.48 10.95 -22.35
CA ALA A 623 -7.65 10.33 -21.76
C ALA A 623 -7.44 9.92 -20.31
N ALA A 624 -6.18 9.80 -19.86
CA ALA A 624 -5.86 9.47 -18.47
C ALA A 624 -6.00 10.67 -17.51
N PHE A 625 -6.06 11.91 -18.01
CA PHE A 625 -6.04 13.11 -17.15
C PHE A 625 -7.21 13.16 -16.15
N GLY A 626 -8.42 12.77 -16.55
CA GLY A 626 -9.56 12.73 -15.64
C GLY A 626 -9.39 11.72 -14.49
N LEU A 627 -8.76 10.57 -14.79
CA LEU A 627 -8.48 9.54 -13.78
C LEU A 627 -7.35 9.96 -12.84
N ILE A 628 -6.30 10.59 -13.38
CA ILE A 628 -5.21 11.16 -12.58
C ILE A 628 -5.74 12.24 -11.65
N GLU A 629 -6.58 13.15 -12.16
CA GLU A 629 -7.24 14.18 -11.34
C GLU A 629 -8.04 13.55 -10.18
N GLY A 630 -8.82 12.50 -10.47
CA GLY A 630 -9.59 11.80 -9.45
C GLY A 630 -8.72 11.18 -8.35
N LEU A 631 -7.62 10.51 -8.72
CA LEU A 631 -6.68 9.95 -7.74
C LEU A 631 -5.98 11.03 -6.91
N LEU A 632 -5.65 12.19 -7.50
CA LEU A 632 -5.07 13.32 -6.77
C LEU A 632 -6.08 13.96 -5.81
N ALA A 633 -7.35 14.07 -6.21
CA ALA A 633 -8.44 14.56 -5.36
C ALA A 633 -8.68 13.61 -4.18
N ALA A 634 -8.84 12.31 -4.44
CA ALA A 634 -8.97 11.30 -3.39
C ALA A 634 -7.74 11.27 -2.47
N GLY A 635 -6.54 11.39 -3.06
CA GLY A 635 -5.29 11.50 -2.32
C GLY A 635 -5.32 12.63 -1.31
N ALA A 636 -5.74 13.83 -1.68
CA ALA A 636 -5.81 14.97 -0.77
C ALA A 636 -6.69 14.70 0.46
N ASP A 637 -7.85 14.07 0.27
CA ASP A 637 -8.80 13.77 1.35
C ASP A 637 -8.35 12.61 2.25
N PHE A 638 -7.64 11.64 1.69
CA PHE A 638 -7.01 10.56 2.44
C PHE A 638 -5.57 10.91 2.91
N GLY A 639 -5.25 12.20 3.10
CA GLY A 639 -3.94 12.62 3.62
C GLY A 639 -2.75 12.07 2.82
N TYR A 640 -2.95 11.92 1.51
CA TYR A 640 -2.06 11.36 0.50
C TYR A 640 -1.68 9.89 0.70
N ARG A 641 -2.38 9.18 1.59
CA ARG A 641 -2.24 7.74 1.82
C ARG A 641 -3.47 7.05 1.28
N LEU A 642 -3.46 6.80 -0.03
CA LEU A 642 -4.58 6.15 -0.74
C LEU A 642 -4.90 4.80 -0.07
N PRO A 643 -6.15 4.58 0.36
CA PRO A 643 -6.55 3.29 0.91
C PRO A 643 -6.67 2.25 -0.20
N GLU A 644 -6.96 1.03 0.21
CA GLU A 644 -7.24 -0.09 -0.68
C GLU A 644 -8.39 0.22 -1.64
N LEU A 645 -9.51 0.64 -1.08
CA LEU A 645 -10.71 1.07 -1.80
C LEU A 645 -11.47 2.13 -1.01
N TYR A 646 -12.37 2.83 -1.70
CA TYR A 646 -13.33 3.77 -1.13
C TYR A 646 -14.62 3.75 -1.94
N SER A 647 -15.66 4.45 -1.44
CA SER A 647 -16.99 4.40 -2.05
C SER A 647 -17.00 4.79 -3.53
N GLY A 648 -17.88 4.14 -4.28
CA GLY A 648 -18.26 4.47 -5.64
C GLY A 648 -19.15 5.70 -5.78
N ASP A 649 -19.47 6.42 -4.71
CA ASP A 649 -20.29 7.63 -4.84
C ASP A 649 -19.65 8.67 -5.78
N PRO A 650 -20.46 9.40 -6.58
CA PRO A 650 -19.93 10.43 -7.45
C PRO A 650 -19.34 11.61 -6.64
N ALA A 651 -18.33 12.26 -7.21
CA ALA A 651 -17.81 13.51 -6.71
C ALA A 651 -18.95 14.54 -6.55
N GLY A 652 -18.96 15.24 -5.42
CA GLY A 652 -20.02 16.17 -5.05
C GLY A 652 -21.21 15.54 -4.30
N TYR A 653 -21.29 14.22 -4.15
CA TYR A 653 -22.26 13.59 -3.24
C TYR A 653 -22.02 14.00 -1.78
N THR A 654 -20.75 13.96 -1.37
CA THR A 654 -20.21 14.52 -0.13
C THR A 654 -19.02 15.42 -0.45
N ALA A 655 -18.56 16.19 0.54
CA ALA A 655 -17.41 17.07 0.38
C ALA A 655 -16.08 16.31 0.13
N GLN A 656 -16.00 15.05 0.56
CA GLN A 656 -14.85 14.16 0.46
C GLN A 656 -15.32 12.76 0.03
N PRO A 657 -14.48 11.91 -0.60
CA PRO A 657 -14.84 10.53 -0.89
C PRO A 657 -15.18 9.79 0.40
N ILE A 658 -16.25 8.99 0.38
CA ILE A 658 -16.67 8.21 1.53
C ILE A 658 -15.69 7.04 1.74
N PRO A 659 -15.05 6.90 2.92
CA PRO A 659 -14.14 5.79 3.18
C PRO A 659 -14.85 4.44 3.14
N TYR A 660 -14.18 3.41 2.61
CA TYR A 660 -14.66 2.03 2.76
C TYR A 660 -14.30 1.51 4.16
N PRO A 661 -15.25 0.94 4.93
CA PRO A 661 -15.05 0.78 6.37
C PRO A 661 -13.86 -0.08 6.79
N SER A 662 -13.56 -1.16 6.08
CA SER A 662 -12.51 -2.15 6.44
C SER A 662 -11.29 -2.11 5.52
N ALA A 663 -11.14 -1.07 4.68
CA ALA A 663 -10.06 -0.95 3.72
C ALA A 663 -8.68 -0.87 4.39
N CYS A 664 -7.72 -1.61 3.84
CA CYS A 664 -6.32 -1.45 4.23
C CYS A 664 -5.83 -0.03 3.92
N ARG A 665 -5.10 0.58 4.85
CA ARG A 665 -4.48 1.90 4.66
C ARG A 665 -3.18 1.98 5.45
N PRO A 666 -2.02 1.84 4.79
CA PRO A 666 -1.82 1.81 3.34
C PRO A 666 -1.94 0.40 2.73
N GLN A 667 -2.04 0.37 1.40
CA GLN A 667 -1.95 -0.84 0.57
C GLN A 667 -0.90 -0.62 -0.53
N ALA A 668 -0.05 -1.61 -0.80
CA ALA A 668 1.15 -1.45 -1.63
C ALA A 668 0.83 -1.02 -3.07
N TRP A 669 -0.06 -1.73 -3.77
CA TRP A 669 -0.39 -1.39 -5.15
C TRP A 669 -1.16 -0.05 -5.28
N SER A 670 -1.93 0.36 -4.26
CA SER A 670 -2.56 1.68 -4.20
C SER A 670 -1.53 2.78 -3.98
N ALA A 671 -0.56 2.57 -3.09
CA ALA A 671 0.55 3.49 -2.90
C ALA A 671 1.43 3.58 -4.16
N ALA A 672 1.62 2.47 -4.87
CA ALA A 672 2.39 2.40 -6.11
C ALA A 672 1.72 3.09 -7.31
N ALA A 673 0.43 3.46 -7.22
CA ALA A 673 -0.30 4.20 -8.26
C ALA A 673 0.38 5.51 -8.70
N ILE A 674 1.25 6.09 -7.84
CA ILE A 674 2.08 7.24 -8.21
C ILE A 674 2.99 6.97 -9.42
N GLY A 675 3.45 5.72 -9.61
CA GLY A 675 4.29 5.33 -10.74
C GLY A 675 3.61 5.56 -12.09
N PRO A 676 2.43 4.95 -12.34
CA PRO A 676 1.62 5.21 -13.53
C PRO A 676 1.28 6.68 -13.73
N ILE A 677 1.00 7.44 -12.65
CA ILE A 677 0.75 8.90 -12.76
C ILE A 677 1.98 9.62 -13.31
N VAL A 678 3.15 9.42 -12.70
CA VAL A 678 4.40 10.05 -13.17
C VAL A 678 4.72 9.60 -14.59
N GLN A 679 4.61 8.31 -14.88
CA GLN A 679 4.86 7.75 -16.20
C GLN A 679 3.94 8.36 -17.27
N ALA A 680 2.64 8.48 -17.00
CA ALA A 680 1.66 9.03 -17.94
C ALA A 680 1.88 10.53 -18.18
N LEU A 681 2.16 11.31 -17.12
CA LEU A 681 2.38 12.76 -17.24
C LEU A 681 3.69 13.11 -17.94
N ALA A 682 4.74 12.31 -17.72
CA ALA A 682 6.02 12.49 -18.38
C ALA A 682 6.12 11.77 -19.74
N GLY A 683 5.14 10.92 -20.08
CA GLY A 683 5.17 10.10 -21.27
C GLY A 683 6.40 9.21 -21.34
N LEU A 684 6.75 8.56 -20.23
CA LEU A 684 7.95 7.71 -20.14
C LEU A 684 7.71 6.35 -20.77
N SER A 685 8.58 5.95 -21.69
CA SER A 685 8.57 4.63 -22.32
C SER A 685 9.98 4.06 -22.43
N ALA A 686 10.17 2.83 -21.98
CA ALA A 686 11.44 2.12 -22.06
C ALA A 686 11.41 1.11 -23.22
N GLU A 687 12.05 1.45 -24.34
CA GLU A 687 12.07 0.64 -25.54
C GLU A 687 13.48 0.58 -26.14
N ASN A 688 13.91 -0.62 -26.56
CA ASN A 688 15.12 -0.95 -27.29
C ASN A 688 16.41 -0.46 -26.62
N GLY A 689 16.46 -0.52 -25.29
CA GLY A 689 17.59 -0.02 -24.52
C GLY A 689 17.64 1.51 -24.44
N THR A 690 16.53 2.19 -24.75
CA THR A 690 16.39 3.64 -24.64
C THR A 690 15.18 4.01 -23.79
N LEU A 691 15.31 5.08 -23.00
CA LEU A 691 14.20 5.69 -22.29
C LEU A 691 13.76 6.94 -23.07
N GLU A 692 12.52 6.96 -23.52
CA GLU A 692 11.89 8.09 -24.18
C GLU A 692 11.02 8.89 -23.20
N CYS A 693 10.88 10.19 -23.47
CA CYS A 693 10.02 11.10 -22.73
C CYS A 693 9.20 11.92 -23.73
N LEU A 694 7.94 11.53 -23.91
CA LEU A 694 7.00 12.14 -24.84
C LEU A 694 5.69 12.52 -24.11
N PRO A 695 5.68 13.62 -23.33
CA PRO A 695 4.52 14.00 -22.53
C PRO A 695 3.27 14.21 -23.39
N PRO A 696 2.09 13.78 -22.93
CA PRO A 696 0.83 14.04 -23.62
C PRO A 696 0.54 15.54 -23.67
N ALA A 697 0.04 16.01 -24.81
CA ALA A 697 -0.36 17.41 -24.99
C ALA A 697 -1.55 17.77 -24.09
N GLY A 698 -1.63 19.04 -23.66
CA GLY A 698 -2.80 19.56 -22.95
C GLY A 698 -2.92 19.12 -21.48
N SER A 699 -1.84 18.63 -20.87
CA SER A 699 -1.81 18.29 -19.44
C SER A 699 -2.28 19.47 -18.56
N PRO A 700 -3.33 19.29 -17.72
CA PRO A 700 -3.84 20.34 -16.84
C PRO A 700 -2.99 20.54 -15.58
N PHE A 701 -1.98 19.70 -15.34
CA PHE A 701 -1.23 19.64 -14.08
C PHE A 701 -0.02 20.58 -14.02
N GLY A 702 0.16 21.42 -15.04
CA GLY A 702 1.27 22.36 -15.15
C GLY A 702 2.61 21.70 -15.46
N ALA A 703 3.71 22.41 -15.16
CA ALA A 703 5.05 21.83 -15.32
C ALA A 703 5.30 20.73 -14.28
N LEU A 704 6.16 19.76 -14.59
CA LEU A 704 6.53 18.65 -13.71
C LEU A 704 8.04 18.43 -13.80
N GLU A 705 8.72 18.34 -12.67
CA GLU A 705 10.10 17.87 -12.57
C GLU A 705 10.14 16.75 -11.54
N VAL A 706 10.64 15.57 -11.93
CA VAL A 706 10.81 14.41 -11.04
C VAL A 706 12.26 13.94 -11.12
N SER A 707 12.89 13.75 -9.96
CA SER A 707 14.25 13.23 -9.82
C SER A 707 14.24 11.88 -9.10
N GLY A 708 15.29 11.08 -9.32
CA GLY A 708 15.39 9.72 -8.80
C GLY A 708 14.71 8.68 -9.69
N LEU A 709 14.47 9.00 -10.97
CA LEU A 709 14.09 7.99 -11.96
C LEU A 709 15.31 7.11 -12.26
N ARG A 710 15.09 5.88 -12.71
CA ARG A 710 16.18 4.96 -13.07
C ARG A 710 15.94 4.25 -14.39
N PHE A 711 17.02 4.09 -15.15
CA PHE A 711 17.06 3.28 -16.36
C PHE A 711 18.37 2.49 -16.36
N GLY A 712 18.26 1.17 -16.15
CA GLY A 712 19.42 0.35 -15.80
C GLY A 712 20.18 0.91 -14.59
N PRO A 713 21.52 1.07 -14.66
CA PRO A 713 22.31 1.62 -13.56
C PRO A 713 22.23 3.16 -13.46
N GLU A 714 21.67 3.84 -14.47
CA GLU A 714 21.66 5.30 -14.52
C GLU A 714 20.51 5.89 -13.71
N GLU A 715 20.83 6.91 -12.93
CA GLU A 715 19.85 7.76 -12.27
C GLU A 715 19.56 8.98 -13.15
N LEU A 716 18.29 9.35 -13.27
CA LEU A 716 17.81 10.37 -14.19
C LEU A 716 16.80 11.29 -13.50
N SER A 717 16.62 12.46 -14.08
CA SER A 717 15.48 13.34 -13.82
C SER A 717 14.71 13.57 -15.11
N VAL A 718 13.40 13.79 -15.00
CA VAL A 718 12.55 14.22 -16.10
C VAL A 718 12.03 15.62 -15.82
N VAL A 719 12.02 16.47 -16.84
CA VAL A 719 11.42 17.81 -16.80
C VAL A 719 10.40 17.92 -17.93
N VAL A 720 9.14 18.18 -17.57
CA VAL A 720 8.01 18.46 -18.44
C VAL A 720 7.64 19.93 -18.28
N GLU A 721 7.75 20.69 -19.36
CA GLU A 721 7.32 22.08 -19.40
C GLU A 721 5.80 22.17 -19.56
N SER A 722 5.18 23.27 -19.12
CA SER A 722 3.72 23.46 -19.22
C SER A 722 3.19 23.42 -20.67
N GLY A 723 4.07 23.60 -21.66
CA GLY A 723 3.74 23.45 -23.09
C GLY A 723 3.79 22.01 -23.62
N GLY A 724 4.00 21.01 -22.75
CA GLY A 724 4.02 19.58 -23.12
C GLY A 724 5.36 19.08 -23.69
N ARG A 725 6.44 19.88 -23.61
CA ARG A 725 7.78 19.42 -24.00
C ARG A 725 8.47 18.75 -22.81
N GLY A 726 8.88 17.51 -22.99
CA GLY A 726 9.62 16.72 -22.01
C GLY A 726 11.10 16.59 -22.38
N ARG A 727 11.97 16.48 -21.37
CA ARG A 727 13.36 16.07 -21.53
C ARG A 727 13.83 15.23 -20.35
N LEU A 728 14.73 14.31 -20.62
CA LEU A 728 15.51 13.61 -19.60
C LEU A 728 16.81 14.39 -19.33
N SER A 729 17.26 14.42 -18.09
CA SER A 729 18.53 15.01 -17.69
C SER A 729 19.24 14.14 -16.65
N PRO A 730 20.58 14.25 -16.51
CA PRO A 730 21.30 13.69 -15.37
C PRO A 730 20.71 14.20 -14.03
N PRO A 731 20.98 13.50 -12.91
CA PRO A 731 20.52 13.94 -11.60
C PRO A 731 21.20 15.27 -11.24
N ARG A 732 20.47 16.15 -10.55
CA ARG A 732 20.97 17.48 -10.13
C ARG A 732 21.80 17.42 -8.86
#